data_AF-A0A7W1NBQ6-F1
#
_entry.id   AF-A0A7W1NBQ6-F1
#
_cell.length_a   1.000
_cell.length_b   1.000
_cell.length_c   1.000
_cell.angle_alpha   90.00
_cell.angle_beta   90.00
_cell.angle_gamma   90.00
#
_symmetry.space_group_name_H-M   'P 1'
#
loop_
_entity.id
_entity.type
_entity.pdbx_description
1 polymer ?
#
loop_
_entity_poly.entity_id
_entity_poly.type
_entity_poly.pdbx_seq_one_letter_code
_entity_poly.pdbx_strand_id
1 'polypeptide(L)'
;MNRIASSLLLALALDMALGTALPAADLAAPTRPIRQEESRQKSIATQTAGAVKDLRALVEEYEINGIGDPEQLATMRELSRALEGMVAPGGGDTATMPWVTQRLGSARQVRELEQVLTQLRQASDGQSALVESLNKLIQAAKNGMGARTTTDFKKLIDEQEKLGELTEKLGEELLGKDKDELTAEQKADLERLADQQRKVDDELKNAKAELKAESDEMRESDPETAKALDQALKDLDEKKLDEKIADAADALADNRTPEAQEKQDKVLDELKKAQDKLDAANRDPLADLAKKQDEVNKLIDRQQDLLDQAKKLDDNAKQKPFDDLQAKQKDLAKDTDKLSKDLAKQPDAKKPDTSTDLPKPQDAKKAADKMDQASKELAQKKRDPATEQMKEAMKDLNQVKDQLQKEMDQLTKPQDQSELDQEMAKLDKDMKQLDQLMDQQKDLREKTAKTKPKDKSLTDLQKKQQEINAKMAQMKKPQAPKSQQQKGEQPKPESALDQAEMDLAEAETQLGEQQPEPATEAMDKAMAKMQEAKSQMQQEMAQAQQQQSEQSEQQSEEQQQANMPQPPQADPSKQEPIDLDQKRPPQQSAIKAVNTARGATATWDAELDASERTTLTDSVKDHFPARYEDQLGRYYALLGAAKDGE
;
A
#
# COMPACT_ATOMS: atom_id res chain seq x y z
N MET A 1 11.23 -15.08 18.47
CA MET A 1 12.61 -15.46 18.83
C MET A 1 12.68 -16.40 20.05
N ASN A 2 11.78 -16.30 21.05
CA ASN A 2 11.78 -17.20 22.24
C ASN A 2 11.70 -18.72 22.00
N ARG A 3 11.17 -19.21 20.87
CA ARG A 3 11.14 -20.66 20.57
C ARG A 3 12.55 -21.27 20.47
N ILE A 4 13.58 -20.49 20.19
CA ILE A 4 14.93 -20.98 19.90
C ILE A 4 15.67 -21.34 21.19
N ALA A 5 15.63 -20.48 22.21
CA ALA A 5 16.26 -20.78 23.51
C ALA A 5 15.64 -22.02 24.16
N SER A 6 14.30 -22.15 24.09
CA SER A 6 13.58 -23.33 24.61
C SER A 6 13.89 -24.60 23.83
N SER A 7 13.95 -24.55 22.50
CA SER A 7 14.30 -25.74 21.69
C SER A 7 15.76 -26.16 21.84
N LEU A 8 16.68 -25.20 22.09
CA LEU A 8 18.09 -25.46 22.35
C LEU A 8 18.30 -26.08 23.75
N LEU A 9 17.56 -25.60 24.76
CA LEU A 9 17.52 -26.19 26.10
C LEU A 9 16.89 -27.58 26.09
N LEU A 10 15.80 -27.77 25.35
CA LEU A 10 15.13 -29.07 25.19
C LEU A 10 16.04 -30.08 24.47
N ALA A 11 16.73 -29.66 23.40
CA ALA A 11 17.68 -30.53 22.70
C ALA A 11 18.85 -30.94 23.60
N LEU A 12 19.40 -30.02 24.39
CA LEU A 12 20.44 -30.31 25.38
C LEU A 12 19.95 -31.24 26.50
N ALA A 13 18.72 -31.05 26.98
CA ALA A 13 18.12 -31.89 28.01
C ALA A 13 17.82 -33.30 27.49
N LEU A 14 17.35 -33.43 26.24
CA LEU A 14 17.05 -34.71 25.61
C LEU A 14 18.31 -35.55 25.37
N ASP A 15 19.40 -34.92 24.90
CA ASP A 15 20.70 -35.57 24.71
C ASP A 15 21.29 -36.07 26.03
N MET A 16 21.06 -35.33 27.13
CA MET A 16 21.51 -35.74 28.47
C MET A 16 20.64 -36.83 29.10
N ALA A 17 19.32 -36.79 28.90
CA ALA A 17 18.40 -37.77 29.45
C ALA A 17 18.56 -39.16 28.81
N LEU A 18 19.06 -39.23 27.58
CA LEU A 18 19.22 -40.49 26.85
C LEU A 18 20.41 -41.35 27.32
N GLY A 19 21.25 -40.90 28.26
CA GLY A 19 22.11 -41.73 29.12
C GLY A 19 23.03 -42.76 28.44
N THR A 20 23.15 -42.72 27.11
CA THR A 20 24.06 -43.57 26.37
C THR A 20 25.44 -42.92 26.45
N ALA A 21 26.43 -43.69 26.89
CA ALA A 21 27.82 -43.28 26.89
C ALA A 21 28.27 -43.08 25.43
N LEU A 22 27.92 -41.94 24.85
CA LEU A 22 28.41 -41.52 23.55
C LEU A 22 29.94 -41.36 23.65
N PRO A 23 30.69 -41.84 22.65
CA PRO A 23 32.14 -41.73 22.66
C PRO A 23 32.56 -40.27 22.82
N ALA A 24 33.61 -40.00 23.60
CA ALA A 24 34.12 -38.65 23.90
C ALA A 24 34.43 -37.76 22.67
N ALA A 25 34.39 -38.33 21.47
CA ALA A 25 34.46 -37.61 20.20
C ALA A 25 33.19 -36.77 19.88
N ASP A 26 32.05 -37.01 20.54
CA ASP A 26 30.78 -36.34 20.21
C ASP A 26 30.36 -35.21 21.17
N LEU A 27 31.24 -34.83 22.10
CA LEU A 27 31.06 -33.63 22.95
C LEU A 27 31.07 -32.31 22.12
N ALA A 28 31.26 -32.38 20.81
CA ALA A 28 31.08 -31.26 19.88
C ALA A 28 29.60 -30.95 19.56
N ALA A 29 28.67 -31.88 19.83
CA ALA A 29 27.25 -31.77 19.46
C ALA A 29 26.52 -30.50 19.94
N PRO A 30 26.64 -30.04 21.20
CA PRO A 30 25.91 -28.85 21.67
C PRO A 30 26.42 -27.53 21.09
N THR A 31 27.59 -27.53 20.41
CA THR A 31 28.20 -26.28 19.90
C THR A 31 27.57 -25.79 18.59
N ARG A 32 26.95 -26.69 17.80
CA ARG A 32 26.40 -26.35 16.48
C ARG A 32 25.17 -25.44 16.56
N PRO A 33 24.16 -25.71 17.41
CA PRO A 33 23.01 -24.82 17.57
C PRO A 33 23.41 -23.44 18.11
N ILE A 34 24.31 -23.40 19.11
CA ILE A 34 24.79 -22.12 19.70
C ILE A 34 25.54 -21.30 18.64
N ARG A 35 26.36 -21.94 17.79
CA ARG A 35 27.06 -21.26 16.69
C ARG A 35 26.09 -20.71 15.64
N GLN A 36 25.02 -21.45 15.31
CA GLN A 36 24.00 -20.97 14.37
C GLN A 36 23.30 -19.73 14.92
N GLU A 37 22.93 -19.75 16.20
CA GLU A 37 22.27 -18.60 16.83
C GLU A 37 23.23 -17.41 16.98
N GLU A 38 24.49 -17.63 17.34
CA GLU A 38 25.53 -16.58 17.37
C GLU A 38 25.69 -15.91 15.99
N SER A 39 25.78 -16.69 14.91
CA SER A 39 25.86 -16.17 13.55
C SER A 39 24.61 -15.37 13.16
N ARG A 40 23.43 -15.84 13.57
CA ARG A 40 22.17 -15.12 13.35
C ARG A 40 22.16 -13.78 14.09
N GLN A 41 22.57 -13.75 15.35
CA GLN A 41 22.64 -12.51 16.14
C GLN A 41 23.66 -11.52 15.55
N LYS A 42 24.80 -11.99 15.05
CA LYS A 42 25.75 -11.15 14.30
C LYS A 42 25.13 -10.55 13.04
N SER A 43 24.36 -11.35 12.29
CA SER A 43 23.67 -10.87 11.09
C SER A 43 22.63 -9.81 11.42
N ILE A 44 21.83 -10.01 12.47
CA ILE A 44 20.84 -9.03 12.94
C ILE A 44 21.56 -7.74 13.36
N ALA A 45 22.62 -7.82 14.15
CA ALA A 45 23.41 -6.66 14.57
C ALA A 45 23.97 -5.87 13.37
N THR A 46 24.45 -6.57 12.34
CA THR A 46 24.94 -5.94 11.11
C THR A 46 23.82 -5.23 10.35
N GLN A 47 22.65 -5.86 10.23
CA GLN A 47 21.48 -5.26 9.58
C GLN A 47 20.98 -4.03 10.35
N THR A 48 20.91 -4.11 11.68
CA THR A 48 20.52 -2.98 12.53
C THR A 48 21.51 -1.82 12.42
N ALA A 49 22.82 -2.09 12.38
CA ALA A 49 23.82 -1.06 12.16
C ALA A 49 23.70 -0.40 10.77
N GLY A 50 23.35 -1.18 9.73
CA GLY A 50 22.99 -0.66 8.41
C GLY A 50 21.78 0.27 8.47
N ALA A 51 20.67 -0.18 9.09
CA ALA A 51 19.46 0.61 9.24
C ALA A 51 19.69 1.93 10.01
N VAL A 52 20.56 1.92 11.03
CA VAL A 52 20.98 3.15 11.74
C VAL A 52 21.64 4.14 10.80
N LYS A 53 22.53 3.68 9.93
CA LYS A 53 23.23 4.51 8.95
C LYS A 53 22.25 5.08 7.92
N ASP A 54 21.36 4.25 7.40
CA ASP A 54 20.37 4.66 6.40
C ASP A 54 19.39 5.68 6.98
N LEU A 55 18.91 5.46 8.22
CA LEU A 55 18.03 6.40 8.91
C LEU A 55 18.71 7.76 9.16
N ARG A 56 20.02 7.78 9.46
CA ARG A 56 20.77 9.05 9.57
C ARG A 56 20.86 9.79 8.26
N ALA A 57 21.22 9.07 7.19
CA ALA A 57 21.32 9.65 5.86
C ALA A 57 19.96 10.25 5.44
N LEU A 58 18.87 9.54 5.71
CA LEU A 58 17.51 10.00 5.44
C LEU A 58 17.18 11.28 6.22
N VAL A 59 17.46 11.32 7.52
CA VAL A 59 17.24 12.51 8.35
C VAL A 59 18.06 13.70 7.85
N GLU A 60 19.33 13.48 7.51
CA GLU A 60 20.22 14.51 6.98
C GLU A 60 19.72 15.03 5.62
N GLU A 61 19.24 14.15 4.74
CA GLU A 61 18.67 14.52 3.45
C GLU A 61 17.39 15.37 3.58
N TYR A 62 16.47 14.99 4.48
CA TYR A 62 15.27 15.78 4.75
C TYR A 62 15.62 17.16 5.33
N GLU A 63 16.59 17.23 6.26
CA GLU A 63 17.06 18.50 6.82
C GLU A 63 17.69 19.41 5.77
N ILE A 64 18.56 18.87 4.90
CA ILE A 64 19.23 19.62 3.85
C ILE A 64 18.21 20.16 2.83
N ASN A 65 17.21 19.34 2.47
CA ASN A 65 16.20 19.71 1.50
C ASN A 65 15.10 20.61 2.10
N GLY A 66 15.06 20.79 3.43
CA GLY A 66 13.99 21.51 4.11
C GLY A 66 12.62 20.86 3.93
N ILE A 67 12.60 19.54 3.72
CA ILE A 67 11.38 18.75 3.54
C ILE A 67 11.12 17.98 4.84
N GLY A 68 9.87 17.94 5.28
CA GLY A 68 9.46 17.16 6.44
C GLY A 68 9.12 18.00 7.66
N ASP A 69 8.29 17.41 8.51
CA ASP A 69 7.87 18.03 9.77
C ASP A 69 9.01 17.97 10.81
N PRO A 70 9.36 19.08 11.50
CA PRO A 70 10.44 19.09 12.49
C PRO A 70 10.28 18.08 13.62
N GLU A 71 9.06 17.73 14.01
CA GLU A 71 8.80 16.75 15.07
C GLU A 71 9.07 15.32 14.58
N GLN A 72 8.66 14.99 13.36
CA GLN A 72 9.02 13.72 12.71
C GLN A 72 10.54 13.55 12.60
N LEU A 73 11.27 14.61 12.21
CA LEU A 73 12.74 14.58 12.13
C LEU A 73 13.39 14.41 13.51
N ALA A 74 12.85 15.05 14.55
CA ALA A 74 13.30 14.84 15.93
C ALA A 74 13.15 13.38 16.35
N THR A 75 12.00 12.76 16.03
CA THR A 75 11.70 11.36 16.31
C THR A 75 12.65 10.41 15.57
N MET A 76 12.90 10.64 14.29
CA MET A 76 13.85 9.84 13.52
C MET A 76 15.29 9.93 14.07
N ARG A 77 15.71 11.10 14.57
CA ARG A 77 17.01 11.25 15.26
C ARG A 77 17.08 10.43 16.55
N GLU A 78 16.01 10.47 17.36
CA GLU A 78 15.94 9.70 18.59
C GLU A 78 15.98 8.19 18.31
N LEU A 79 15.20 7.74 17.33
CA LEU A 79 15.21 6.35 16.85
C LEU A 79 16.61 5.92 16.40
N SER A 80 17.29 6.74 15.60
CA SER A 80 18.65 6.48 15.14
C SER A 80 19.64 6.36 16.30
N ARG A 81 19.60 7.27 17.27
CA ARG A 81 20.49 7.24 18.45
C ARG A 81 20.26 6.01 19.32
N ALA A 82 19.01 5.63 19.52
CA ALA A 82 18.70 4.50 20.38
C ALA A 82 19.04 3.16 19.72
N LEU A 83 18.80 3.02 18.41
CA LEU A 83 19.26 1.88 17.63
C LEU A 83 20.81 1.80 17.61
N GLU A 84 21.50 2.95 17.48
CA GLU A 84 22.96 3.00 17.61
C GLU A 84 23.42 2.49 18.97
N GLY A 85 22.74 2.88 20.06
CA GLY A 85 23.04 2.39 21.40
C GLY A 85 22.93 0.85 21.54
N MET A 86 22.04 0.20 20.80
CA MET A 86 21.88 -1.26 20.82
C MET A 86 22.97 -2.01 20.05
N VAL A 87 23.53 -1.40 19.01
CA VAL A 87 24.59 -2.00 18.18
C VAL A 87 25.99 -1.53 18.58
N ALA A 88 26.10 -0.48 19.38
CA ALA A 88 27.36 0.00 19.92
C ALA A 88 28.05 -1.10 20.73
N PRO A 89 29.39 -1.19 20.66
CA PRO A 89 30.14 -2.09 21.53
C PRO A 89 29.87 -1.68 22.99
N GLY A 90 29.11 -2.50 23.69
CA GLY A 90 28.60 -2.16 25.03
C GLY A 90 29.73 -1.91 26.03
N GLY A 91 29.64 -0.81 26.76
CA GLY A 91 30.36 -0.58 28.01
C GLY A 91 29.35 -0.53 29.16
N GLY A 92 29.25 -1.60 29.96
CA GLY A 92 28.33 -1.68 31.11
C GLY A 92 27.45 -2.93 31.14
N ASP A 93 26.50 -2.96 32.07
CA ASP A 93 25.55 -4.07 32.29
C ASP A 93 24.35 -4.06 31.33
N THR A 94 24.27 -3.08 30.43
CA THR A 94 23.17 -2.96 29.48
C THR A 94 23.28 -3.99 28.35
N ALA A 95 22.22 -4.75 28.12
CA ALA A 95 22.16 -5.73 27.05
C ALA A 95 22.21 -5.05 25.68
N THR A 96 23.29 -5.27 24.94
CA THR A 96 23.49 -4.85 23.54
C THR A 96 23.59 -6.07 22.63
N MET A 97 23.41 -5.90 21.31
CA MET A 97 23.57 -7.02 20.37
C MET A 97 24.99 -7.63 20.38
N PRO A 98 26.08 -6.83 20.48
CA PRO A 98 27.42 -7.36 20.72
C PRO A 98 27.54 -8.13 22.04
N TRP A 99 26.91 -7.65 23.11
CA TRP A 99 26.91 -8.34 24.41
C TRP A 99 26.25 -9.72 24.33
N VAL A 100 25.07 -9.83 23.70
CA VAL A 100 24.37 -11.11 23.50
C VAL A 100 25.24 -12.06 22.68
N THR A 101 25.85 -11.56 21.61
CA THR A 101 26.76 -12.33 20.76
C THR A 101 27.97 -12.83 21.56
N GLN A 102 28.53 -12.00 22.44
CA GLN A 102 29.64 -12.36 23.33
C GLN A 102 29.23 -13.44 24.33
N ARG A 103 28.02 -13.39 24.90
CA ARG A 103 27.49 -14.41 25.80
C ARG A 103 27.29 -15.75 25.10
N LEU A 104 26.74 -15.75 23.89
CA LEU A 104 26.63 -16.96 23.05
C LEU A 104 28.01 -17.53 22.69
N GLY A 105 28.97 -16.66 22.34
CA GLY A 105 30.36 -17.07 22.09
C GLY A 105 31.02 -17.67 23.33
N SER A 106 30.78 -17.10 24.52
CA SER A 106 31.30 -17.58 25.80
C SER A 106 30.70 -18.95 26.16
N ALA A 107 29.39 -19.14 25.96
CA ALA A 107 28.71 -20.42 26.14
C ALA A 107 29.34 -21.56 25.31
N ARG A 108 29.97 -21.25 24.17
CA ARG A 108 30.69 -22.25 23.35
C ARG A 108 32.08 -22.60 23.86
N GLN A 109 32.72 -21.70 24.60
CA GLN A 109 34.10 -21.86 25.07
C GLN A 109 34.16 -22.56 26.43
N VAL A 110 33.09 -22.44 27.22
CA VAL A 110 33.03 -23.02 28.55
C VAL A 110 32.70 -24.51 28.48
N ARG A 111 33.44 -25.32 29.25
CA ARG A 111 33.26 -26.79 29.30
C ARG A 111 32.29 -27.23 30.38
N GLU A 112 32.09 -26.41 31.41
CA GLU A 112 31.18 -26.73 32.52
C GLU A 112 29.75 -26.41 32.15
N LEU A 113 28.88 -27.42 32.16
CA LEU A 113 27.48 -27.31 31.74
C LEU A 113 26.72 -26.21 32.50
N GLU A 114 26.92 -26.10 33.81
CA GLU A 114 26.26 -25.08 34.64
C GLU A 114 26.60 -23.66 34.17
N GLN A 115 27.85 -23.43 33.81
CA GLN A 115 28.30 -22.16 33.27
C GLN A 115 27.77 -21.93 31.84
N VAL A 116 27.69 -22.96 31.00
CA VAL A 116 27.05 -22.89 29.67
C VAL A 116 25.59 -22.46 29.81
N LEU A 117 24.83 -23.12 30.68
CA LEU A 117 23.43 -22.79 30.96
C LEU A 117 23.29 -21.36 31.50
N THR A 118 24.21 -20.92 32.36
CA THR A 118 24.24 -19.55 32.87
C THR A 118 24.47 -18.53 31.75
N GLN A 119 25.43 -18.77 30.85
CA GLN A 119 25.70 -17.88 29.72
C GLN A 119 24.53 -17.85 28.71
N LEU A 120 23.89 -19.00 28.45
CA LEU A 120 22.71 -19.07 27.59
C LEU A 120 21.51 -18.35 28.20
N ARG A 121 21.31 -18.46 29.52
CA ARG A 121 20.27 -17.73 30.24
C ARG A 121 20.50 -16.22 30.15
N GLN A 122 21.72 -15.76 30.44
CA GLN A 122 22.09 -14.36 30.29
C GLN A 122 21.89 -13.86 28.85
N ALA A 123 22.28 -14.63 27.84
CA ALA A 123 22.04 -14.28 26.44
C ALA A 123 20.53 -14.16 26.14
N SER A 124 19.72 -15.08 26.64
CA SER A 124 18.25 -15.07 26.49
C SER A 124 17.61 -13.85 27.17
N ASP A 125 18.06 -13.52 28.38
CA ASP A 125 17.57 -12.34 29.13
C ASP A 125 17.94 -11.05 28.39
N GLY A 126 19.17 -10.96 27.87
CA GLY A 126 19.60 -9.83 27.06
C GLY A 126 18.87 -9.71 25.72
N GLN A 127 18.56 -10.83 25.06
CA GLN A 127 17.70 -10.82 23.86
C GLN A 127 16.30 -10.29 24.18
N SER A 128 15.73 -10.69 25.32
CA SER A 128 14.42 -10.23 25.76
C SER A 128 14.43 -8.72 26.02
N ALA A 129 15.46 -8.21 26.70
CA ALA A 129 15.64 -6.78 26.93
C ALA A 129 15.84 -5.98 25.64
N LEU A 130 16.57 -6.52 24.65
CA LEU A 130 16.74 -5.90 23.33
C LEU A 130 15.42 -5.83 22.56
N VAL A 131 14.62 -6.91 22.56
CA VAL A 131 13.31 -6.93 21.91
C VAL A 131 12.36 -5.93 22.57
N GLU A 132 12.36 -5.84 23.90
CA GLU A 132 11.57 -4.85 24.63
C GLU A 132 11.99 -3.41 24.25
N SER A 133 13.30 -3.16 24.16
CA SER A 133 13.82 -1.84 23.79
C SER A 133 13.49 -1.49 22.34
N LEU A 134 13.57 -2.45 21.40
CA LEU A 134 13.15 -2.26 20.01
C LEU A 134 11.66 -1.96 19.90
N ASN A 135 10.83 -2.65 20.67
CA ASN A 135 9.39 -2.37 20.70
C ASN A 135 9.09 -0.97 21.22
N LYS A 136 9.75 -0.54 22.30
CA LYS A 136 9.64 0.84 22.81
C LYS A 136 10.03 1.87 21.75
N LEU A 137 11.09 1.60 20.98
CA LEU A 137 11.51 2.46 19.88
C LEU A 137 10.54 2.50 18.72
N ILE A 138 9.95 1.35 18.35
CA ILE A 138 8.92 1.30 17.31
C ILE A 138 7.70 2.10 17.75
N GLN A 139 7.27 2.01 19.01
CA GLN A 139 6.17 2.83 19.53
C GLN A 139 6.51 4.32 19.55
N ALA A 140 7.69 4.71 20.05
CA ALA A 140 8.13 6.10 20.02
C ALA A 140 8.18 6.66 18.58
N ALA A 141 8.68 5.84 17.65
CA ALA A 141 8.74 6.17 16.24
C ALA A 141 7.35 6.34 15.61
N LYS A 142 6.40 5.44 15.89
CA LYS A 142 5.00 5.55 15.42
C LYS A 142 4.34 6.81 15.96
N ASN A 143 4.46 7.06 17.27
CA ASN A 143 3.86 8.21 17.94
C ASN A 143 4.41 9.52 17.37
N GLY A 144 5.71 9.61 17.17
CA GLY A 144 6.34 10.81 16.63
C GLY A 144 6.26 10.97 15.11
N MET A 145 5.88 9.92 14.36
CA MET A 145 5.63 10.01 12.91
C MET A 145 4.15 10.22 12.56
N GLY A 146 3.27 10.38 13.55
CA GLY A 146 1.82 10.55 13.31
C GLY A 146 1.17 9.32 12.68
N ALA A 147 1.80 8.14 12.78
CA ALA A 147 1.20 6.90 12.33
C ALA A 147 0.06 6.53 13.30
N ARG A 148 -1.18 6.85 12.93
CA ARG A 148 -2.43 6.65 13.70
C ARG A 148 -2.49 5.27 14.39
N THR A 149 -3.02 5.22 15.61
CA THR A 149 -3.05 4.06 16.55
C THR A 149 -3.68 2.76 16.03
N THR A 150 -4.26 2.74 14.83
CA THR A 150 -4.81 1.54 14.17
C THR A 150 -3.82 0.37 14.03
N THR A 151 -2.52 0.60 14.20
CA THR A 151 -1.48 -0.44 14.13
C THR A 151 -1.40 -1.27 15.42
N ASP A 152 -1.80 -0.74 16.58
CA ASP A 152 -1.57 -1.40 17.86
C ASP A 152 -2.61 -2.49 18.17
N PHE A 153 -3.86 -2.29 17.75
CA PHE A 153 -4.89 -3.33 17.85
C PHE A 153 -4.62 -4.55 16.95
N LYS A 154 -4.06 -4.36 15.75
CA LYS A 154 -3.61 -5.49 14.89
C LYS A 154 -2.55 -6.33 15.59
N LYS A 155 -1.57 -5.68 16.24
CA LYS A 155 -0.54 -6.37 17.03
C LYS A 155 -1.16 -7.16 18.19
N LEU A 156 -2.10 -6.56 18.93
CA LEU A 156 -2.82 -7.25 20.01
C LEU A 156 -3.62 -8.46 19.50
N ILE A 157 -4.29 -8.33 18.35
CA ILE A 157 -5.02 -9.43 17.68
C ILE A 157 -4.05 -10.57 17.33
N ASP A 158 -2.94 -10.27 16.66
CA ASP A 158 -1.94 -11.27 16.26
C ASP A 158 -1.32 -11.98 17.48
N GLU A 159 -1.03 -11.23 18.55
CA GLU A 159 -0.52 -11.80 19.81
C GLU A 159 -1.57 -12.69 20.48
N GLN A 160 -2.83 -12.28 20.47
CA GLN A 160 -3.94 -13.05 21.05
C GLN A 160 -4.23 -14.34 20.26
N GLU A 161 -4.18 -14.32 18.92
CA GLU A 161 -4.32 -15.51 18.07
C GLU A 161 -3.21 -16.52 18.38
N LYS A 162 -1.96 -16.05 18.44
CA LYS A 162 -0.82 -16.89 18.75
C LYS A 162 -0.88 -17.47 20.17
N LEU A 163 -1.36 -16.70 21.16
CA LEU A 163 -1.58 -17.20 22.52
C LEU A 163 -2.69 -18.26 22.54
N GLY A 164 -3.76 -18.07 21.78
CA GLY A 164 -4.82 -19.06 21.59
C GLY A 164 -4.27 -20.39 21.05
N GLU A 165 -3.50 -20.36 19.97
CA GLU A 165 -2.89 -21.57 19.38
C GLU A 165 -1.95 -22.30 20.37
N LEU A 166 -1.15 -21.55 21.13
CA LEU A 166 -0.27 -22.12 22.14
C LEU A 166 -1.05 -22.72 23.31
N THR A 167 -2.14 -22.07 23.71
CA THR A 167 -3.04 -22.54 24.79
C THR A 167 -3.77 -23.80 24.37
N GLU A 168 -4.28 -23.87 23.14
CA GLU A 168 -4.92 -25.07 22.58
C GLU A 168 -3.94 -26.25 22.58
N LYS A 169 -2.74 -26.06 22.03
CA LYS A 169 -1.71 -27.10 22.00
C LYS A 169 -1.34 -27.59 23.41
N LEU A 170 -1.13 -26.67 24.35
CA LEU A 170 -0.83 -27.04 25.73
C LEU A 170 -2.03 -27.74 26.38
N GLY A 171 -3.26 -27.30 26.09
CA GLY A 171 -4.48 -27.94 26.55
C GLY A 171 -4.61 -29.39 26.13
N GLU A 172 -4.23 -29.74 24.89
CA GLU A 172 -4.18 -31.12 24.42
C GLU A 172 -3.18 -31.97 25.21
N GLU A 173 -2.00 -31.42 25.53
CA GLU A 173 -0.95 -32.10 26.29
C GLU A 173 -1.30 -32.28 27.78
N LEU A 174 -2.14 -31.38 28.33
CA LEU A 174 -2.56 -31.36 29.72
C LEU A 174 -3.92 -32.04 29.96
N LEU A 175 -4.59 -32.51 28.90
CA LEU A 175 -5.92 -33.09 29.00
C LEU A 175 -5.95 -34.29 29.97
N GLY A 176 -6.77 -34.17 31.01
CA GLY A 176 -6.95 -35.19 32.03
C GLY A 176 -5.87 -35.24 33.12
N LYS A 177 -4.96 -34.27 33.17
CA LYS A 177 -3.96 -34.12 34.25
C LYS A 177 -4.37 -33.02 35.21
N ASP A 178 -4.31 -33.30 36.50
CA ASP A 178 -4.49 -32.28 37.54
C ASP A 178 -3.24 -31.39 37.68
N LYS A 179 -3.40 -30.19 38.25
CA LYS A 179 -2.31 -29.21 38.44
C LYS A 179 -1.10 -29.82 39.20
N ASP A 180 -1.36 -30.72 40.13
CA ASP A 180 -0.33 -31.38 40.93
C ASP A 180 0.43 -32.48 40.16
N GLU A 181 -0.17 -33.01 39.10
CA GLU A 181 0.40 -34.05 38.23
C GLU A 181 1.27 -33.47 37.11
N LEU A 182 1.24 -32.15 36.93
CA LEU A 182 2.03 -31.46 35.92
C LEU A 182 3.53 -31.54 36.23
N THR A 183 4.33 -31.78 35.18
CA THR A 183 5.79 -31.68 35.27
C THR A 183 6.20 -30.25 35.58
N ALA A 184 7.41 -30.07 36.12
CA ALA A 184 7.96 -28.72 36.38
C ALA A 184 8.02 -27.88 35.10
N GLU A 185 8.27 -28.51 33.94
CA GLU A 185 8.28 -27.85 32.63
C GLU A 185 6.87 -27.40 32.21
N GLN A 186 5.86 -28.26 32.36
CA GLN A 186 4.46 -27.91 32.07
C GLN A 186 3.96 -26.76 32.95
N LYS A 187 4.31 -26.76 34.23
CA LYS A 187 3.99 -25.64 35.15
C LYS A 187 4.68 -24.35 34.71
N ALA A 188 5.95 -24.43 34.31
CA ALA A 188 6.69 -23.27 33.81
C ALA A 188 6.13 -22.74 32.47
N ASP A 189 5.61 -23.63 31.61
CA ASP A 189 4.98 -23.24 30.35
C ASP A 189 3.62 -22.56 30.57
N LEU A 190 2.79 -23.07 31.49
CA LEU A 190 1.54 -22.41 31.90
C LEU A 190 1.79 -21.03 32.49
N GLU A 191 2.75 -20.91 33.41
CA GLU A 191 3.09 -19.61 34.02
C GLU A 191 3.56 -18.61 32.96
N ARG A 192 4.39 -19.08 32.01
CA ARG A 192 4.86 -18.23 30.90
C ARG A 192 3.72 -17.76 30.00
N LEU A 193 2.73 -18.62 29.71
CA LEU A 193 1.55 -18.22 28.94
C LEU A 193 0.67 -17.25 29.74
N ALA A 194 0.50 -17.47 31.03
CA ALA A 194 -0.23 -16.56 31.91
C ALA A 194 0.45 -15.16 31.95
N ASP A 195 1.77 -15.11 32.07
CA ASP A 195 2.53 -13.86 32.04
C ASP A 195 2.45 -13.16 30.68
N GLN A 196 2.49 -13.91 29.58
CA GLN A 196 2.26 -13.35 28.24
C GLN A 196 0.84 -12.79 28.11
N GLN A 197 -0.17 -13.47 28.66
CA GLN A 197 -1.55 -12.98 28.64
C GLN A 197 -1.73 -11.72 29.50
N ARG A 198 -1.06 -11.61 30.65
CA ARG A 198 -1.00 -10.37 31.45
C ARG A 198 -0.33 -9.23 30.69
N LYS A 199 0.71 -9.53 29.92
CA LYS A 199 1.33 -8.53 29.06
C LYS A 199 0.37 -7.99 27.99
N VAL A 200 -0.47 -8.85 27.42
CA VAL A 200 -1.54 -8.42 26.48
C VAL A 200 -2.56 -7.50 27.17
N ASP A 201 -2.87 -7.73 28.46
CA ASP A 201 -3.71 -6.81 29.24
C ASP A 201 -3.07 -5.42 29.40
N ASP A 202 -1.79 -5.36 29.76
CA ASP A 202 -1.05 -4.09 29.86
C ASP A 202 -0.97 -3.36 28.50
N GLU A 203 -0.70 -4.10 27.42
CA GLU A 203 -0.69 -3.54 26.06
C GLU A 203 -2.08 -3.04 25.63
N LEU A 204 -3.17 -3.74 25.98
CA LEU A 204 -4.54 -3.27 25.74
C LEU A 204 -4.86 -1.99 26.52
N LYS A 205 -4.45 -1.90 27.79
CA LYS A 205 -4.64 -0.69 28.61
C LYS A 205 -3.93 0.51 28.01
N ASN A 206 -2.70 0.32 27.54
CA ASN A 206 -1.94 1.37 26.85
C ASN A 206 -2.62 1.76 25.53
N ALA A 207 -3.02 0.79 24.71
CA ALA A 207 -3.73 1.06 23.45
C ALA A 207 -5.03 1.83 23.68
N LYS A 208 -5.80 1.52 24.74
CA LYS A 208 -7.00 2.29 25.12
C LYS A 208 -6.67 3.73 25.54
N ALA A 209 -5.58 3.93 26.28
CA ALA A 209 -5.15 5.28 26.67
C ALA A 209 -4.71 6.12 25.47
N GLU A 210 -3.94 5.53 24.55
CA GLU A 210 -3.51 6.17 23.30
C GLU A 210 -4.70 6.49 22.39
N LEU A 211 -5.62 5.54 22.22
CA LEU A 211 -6.84 5.74 21.44
C LEU A 211 -7.71 6.88 21.99
N LYS A 212 -7.72 7.05 23.32
CA LYS A 212 -8.43 8.15 23.98
C LYS A 212 -7.75 9.49 23.73
N ALA A 213 -6.42 9.54 23.82
CA ALA A 213 -5.66 10.74 23.51
C ALA A 213 -5.87 11.16 22.04
N GLU A 214 -5.82 10.20 21.10
CA GLU A 214 -6.09 10.44 19.68
C GLU A 214 -7.53 10.93 19.45
N SER A 215 -8.51 10.35 20.14
CA SER A 215 -9.91 10.84 20.11
C SER A 215 -10.02 12.29 20.57
N ASP A 216 -9.38 12.64 21.68
CA ASP A 216 -9.43 14.00 22.22
C ASP A 216 -8.72 15.01 21.30
N GLU A 217 -7.61 14.63 20.65
CA GLU A 217 -6.90 15.45 19.66
C GLU A 217 -7.69 15.64 18.36
N MET A 218 -8.30 14.57 17.85
CA MET A 218 -9.13 14.62 16.63
C MET A 218 -10.44 15.37 16.84
N ARG A 219 -10.88 15.60 18.07
CA ARG A 219 -12.18 16.23 18.33
C ARG A 219 -12.31 17.64 17.71
N GLU A 220 -11.20 18.35 17.52
CA GLU A 220 -11.18 19.66 16.87
C GLU A 220 -11.01 19.58 15.35
N SER A 221 -10.19 18.65 14.85
CA SER A 221 -9.83 18.54 13.43
C SER A 221 -10.74 17.61 12.63
N ASP A 222 -11.19 16.51 13.22
CA ASP A 222 -12.09 15.50 12.65
C ASP A 222 -13.06 14.94 13.72
N PRO A 223 -14.17 15.66 13.98
CA PRO A 223 -15.15 15.26 15.00
C PRO A 223 -15.84 13.91 14.71
N GLU A 224 -15.91 13.48 13.44
CA GLU A 224 -16.54 12.21 13.08
C GLU A 224 -15.61 11.04 13.43
N THR A 225 -14.32 11.13 13.11
CA THR A 225 -13.33 10.12 13.52
C THR A 225 -13.22 10.06 15.04
N ALA A 226 -13.11 11.20 15.74
CA ALA A 226 -13.07 11.24 17.21
C ALA A 226 -14.27 10.50 17.84
N LYS A 227 -15.49 10.73 17.33
CA LYS A 227 -16.69 10.04 17.82
C LYS A 227 -16.62 8.52 17.63
N ALA A 228 -16.01 8.06 16.53
CA ALA A 228 -15.87 6.63 16.28
C ALA A 228 -14.78 6.00 17.18
N LEU A 229 -13.68 6.72 17.46
CA LEU A 229 -12.68 6.32 18.46
C LEU A 229 -13.32 6.20 19.86
N ASP A 230 -14.10 7.20 20.28
CA ASP A 230 -14.86 7.20 21.54
C ASP A 230 -15.82 6.00 21.64
N GLN A 231 -16.50 5.66 20.53
CA GLN A 231 -17.41 4.51 20.50
C GLN A 231 -16.66 3.18 20.62
N ALA A 232 -15.53 3.03 19.91
CA ALA A 232 -14.70 1.83 20.03
C ALA A 232 -14.17 1.64 21.46
N LEU A 233 -13.70 2.71 22.11
CA LEU A 233 -13.31 2.70 23.53
C LEU A 233 -14.44 2.26 24.44
N LYS A 234 -15.61 2.87 24.26
CA LYS A 234 -16.81 2.55 25.04
C LYS A 234 -17.21 1.08 24.89
N ASP A 235 -17.12 0.53 23.68
CA ASP A 235 -17.42 -0.89 23.46
C ASP A 235 -16.42 -1.80 24.18
N LEU A 236 -15.12 -1.47 24.16
CA LEU A 236 -14.09 -2.21 24.90
C LEU A 236 -14.33 -2.16 26.42
N ASP A 237 -14.73 -1.00 26.95
CA ASP A 237 -15.08 -0.79 28.37
C ASP A 237 -16.35 -1.54 28.78
N GLU A 238 -17.44 -1.41 28.01
CA GLU A 238 -18.71 -2.09 28.31
C GLU A 238 -18.58 -3.60 28.28
N LYS A 239 -17.68 -4.13 27.44
CA LYS A 239 -17.39 -5.57 27.34
C LYS A 239 -16.40 -6.07 28.39
N LYS A 240 -15.84 -5.18 29.23
CA LYS A 240 -14.88 -5.48 30.30
C LYS A 240 -13.73 -6.35 29.78
N LEU A 241 -13.12 -5.91 28.68
CA LEU A 241 -12.17 -6.75 27.95
C LEU A 241 -10.88 -6.99 28.74
N ASP A 242 -10.44 -6.01 29.52
CA ASP A 242 -9.35 -6.08 30.50
C ASP A 242 -9.62 -7.15 31.58
N GLU A 243 -10.82 -7.18 32.16
CA GLU A 243 -11.21 -8.21 33.13
C GLU A 243 -11.14 -9.62 32.52
N LYS A 244 -11.61 -9.79 31.27
CA LYS A 244 -11.58 -11.09 30.57
C LYS A 244 -10.16 -11.57 30.26
N ILE A 245 -9.24 -10.65 29.94
CA ILE A 245 -7.84 -11.01 29.69
C ILE A 245 -7.18 -11.44 31.00
N ALA A 246 -7.38 -10.69 32.09
CA ALA A 246 -6.88 -11.07 33.41
C ALA A 246 -7.44 -12.44 33.85
N ASP A 247 -8.74 -12.65 33.66
CA ASP A 247 -9.43 -13.91 33.93
C ASP A 247 -8.92 -15.09 33.08
N ALA A 248 -8.43 -14.83 31.86
CA ALA A 248 -7.79 -15.84 31.01
C ALA A 248 -6.38 -16.17 31.51
N ALA A 249 -5.62 -15.17 31.94
CA ALA A 249 -4.30 -15.36 32.54
C ALA A 249 -4.38 -16.19 33.84
N ASP A 250 -5.36 -15.89 34.70
CA ASP A 250 -5.57 -16.65 35.93
C ASP A 250 -6.03 -18.08 35.64
N ALA A 251 -6.88 -18.28 34.63
CA ALA A 251 -7.27 -19.63 34.19
C ALA A 251 -6.06 -20.44 33.67
N LEU A 252 -5.13 -19.81 32.93
CA LEU A 252 -3.88 -20.44 32.51
C LEU A 252 -3.02 -20.83 33.72
N ALA A 253 -2.80 -19.90 34.67
CA ALA A 253 -2.02 -20.16 35.88
C ALA A 253 -2.62 -21.29 36.75
N ASP A 254 -3.93 -21.52 36.65
CA ASP A 254 -4.66 -22.57 37.34
C ASP A 254 -4.82 -23.90 36.57
N ASN A 255 -4.17 -24.05 35.41
CA ASN A 255 -4.34 -25.23 34.54
C ASN A 255 -5.80 -25.44 34.10
N ARG A 256 -6.58 -24.36 33.96
CA ARG A 256 -7.93 -24.36 33.41
C ARG A 256 -7.91 -23.95 31.94
N THR A 257 -7.14 -24.68 31.13
CA THR A 257 -6.85 -24.32 29.73
C THR A 257 -8.09 -24.19 28.83
N PRO A 258 -9.18 -25.00 28.95
CA PRO A 258 -10.37 -24.80 28.12
C PRO A 258 -11.12 -23.50 28.48
N GLU A 259 -11.14 -23.14 29.77
CA GLU A 259 -11.75 -21.88 30.24
C GLU A 259 -10.93 -20.68 29.76
N ALA A 260 -9.60 -20.77 29.79
CA ALA A 260 -8.72 -19.76 29.22
C ALA A 260 -8.98 -19.57 27.73
N GLN A 261 -9.04 -20.65 26.95
CA GLN A 261 -9.28 -20.60 25.50
C GLN A 261 -10.62 -19.93 25.15
N GLU A 262 -11.72 -20.28 25.85
CA GLU A 262 -13.02 -19.63 25.63
C GLU A 262 -12.96 -18.10 25.91
N LYS A 263 -12.23 -17.69 26.94
CA LYS A 263 -12.04 -16.26 27.24
C LYS A 263 -11.16 -15.58 26.18
N GLN A 264 -10.09 -16.22 25.74
CA GLN A 264 -9.20 -15.74 24.68
C GLN A 264 -9.95 -15.53 23.36
N ASP A 265 -10.82 -16.47 22.96
CA ASP A 265 -11.64 -16.36 21.74
C ASP A 265 -12.60 -15.17 21.82
N LYS A 266 -13.26 -14.99 22.98
CA LYS A 266 -14.14 -13.82 23.21
C LYS A 266 -13.37 -12.51 23.18
N VAL A 267 -12.15 -12.47 23.73
CA VAL A 267 -11.29 -11.29 23.67
C VAL A 267 -10.92 -10.99 22.23
N LEU A 268 -10.47 -12.01 21.48
CA LEU A 268 -10.08 -11.89 20.08
C LEU A 268 -11.22 -11.35 19.20
N ASP A 269 -12.43 -11.88 19.35
CA ASP A 269 -13.61 -11.43 18.61
C ASP A 269 -13.95 -9.96 18.88
N GLU A 270 -13.85 -9.51 20.14
CA GLU A 270 -14.12 -8.11 20.49
C GLU A 270 -12.99 -7.17 20.06
N LEU A 271 -11.71 -7.60 20.12
CA LEU A 271 -10.58 -6.85 19.57
C LEU A 271 -10.73 -6.67 18.05
N LYS A 272 -11.13 -7.72 17.32
CA LYS A 272 -11.41 -7.65 15.88
C LYS A 272 -12.54 -6.68 15.56
N LYS A 273 -13.64 -6.71 16.32
CA LYS A 273 -14.75 -5.74 16.15
C LYS A 273 -14.32 -4.32 16.45
N ALA A 274 -13.47 -4.10 17.46
CA ALA A 274 -12.92 -2.78 17.75
C ALA A 274 -12.04 -2.30 16.61
N GLN A 275 -11.10 -3.13 16.13
CA GLN A 275 -10.29 -2.84 14.95
C GLN A 275 -11.15 -2.50 13.72
N ASP A 276 -12.19 -3.28 13.43
CA ASP A 276 -13.09 -3.03 12.30
C ASP A 276 -13.77 -1.66 12.40
N LYS A 277 -14.13 -1.22 13.61
CA LYS A 277 -14.71 0.12 13.85
C LYS A 277 -13.67 1.23 13.69
N LEU A 278 -12.46 1.00 14.15
CA LEU A 278 -11.35 1.95 14.00
C LEU A 278 -10.92 2.10 12.55
N ASP A 279 -10.85 0.99 11.83
CA ASP A 279 -10.61 0.97 10.39
C ASP A 279 -11.78 1.66 9.67
N ALA A 280 -13.04 1.46 10.08
CA ALA A 280 -14.20 2.20 9.56
C ALA A 280 -14.11 3.72 9.77
N ALA A 281 -13.58 4.16 10.91
CA ALA A 281 -13.40 5.57 11.25
C ALA A 281 -12.28 6.25 10.46
N ASN A 282 -11.24 5.47 10.13
CA ASN A 282 -10.03 5.94 9.45
C ASN A 282 -9.99 5.54 7.96
N ARG A 283 -11.08 4.96 7.46
CA ARG A 283 -11.16 4.49 6.09
C ARG A 283 -11.20 5.69 5.16
N ASP A 284 -10.11 5.88 4.43
CA ASP A 284 -10.18 6.54 3.15
C ASP A 284 -11.06 5.65 2.24
N PRO A 285 -12.28 6.08 1.88
CA PRO A 285 -13.19 5.28 1.06
C PRO A 285 -12.54 4.89 -0.27
N LEU A 286 -11.60 5.69 -0.78
CA LEU A 286 -10.86 5.39 -1.99
C LEU A 286 -9.86 4.25 -1.79
N ALA A 287 -9.04 4.32 -0.73
CA ALA A 287 -8.10 3.23 -0.39
C ALA A 287 -8.84 1.91 -0.14
N ASP A 288 -10.02 1.98 0.47
CA ASP A 288 -10.87 0.84 0.77
C ASP A 288 -11.44 0.19 -0.51
N LEU A 289 -11.92 1.01 -1.45
CA LEU A 289 -12.36 0.55 -2.77
C LEU A 289 -11.20 -0.03 -3.58
N ALA A 290 -10.02 0.59 -3.55
CA ALA A 290 -8.82 0.09 -4.22
C ALA A 290 -8.42 -1.29 -3.68
N LYS A 291 -8.46 -1.47 -2.36
CA LYS A 291 -8.20 -2.78 -1.71
C LYS A 291 -9.21 -3.84 -2.15
N LYS A 292 -10.51 -3.50 -2.18
CA LYS A 292 -11.56 -4.42 -2.66
C LYS A 292 -11.38 -4.76 -4.13
N GLN A 293 -10.95 -3.82 -4.95
CA GLN A 293 -10.67 -4.07 -6.36
C GLN A 293 -9.47 -5.02 -6.54
N ASP A 294 -8.41 -4.86 -5.76
CA ASP A 294 -7.27 -5.80 -5.73
C ASP A 294 -7.71 -7.20 -5.29
N GLU A 295 -8.57 -7.31 -4.29
CA GLU A 295 -9.15 -8.59 -3.86
C GLU A 295 -9.98 -9.24 -4.99
N VAL A 296 -10.82 -8.47 -5.69
CA VAL A 296 -11.56 -8.96 -6.86
C VAL A 296 -10.62 -9.41 -7.98
N ASN A 297 -9.55 -8.67 -8.28
CA ASN A 297 -8.56 -9.06 -9.29
C ASN A 297 -7.91 -10.42 -8.94
N LYS A 298 -7.50 -10.60 -7.67
CA LYS A 298 -6.97 -11.88 -7.18
C LYS A 298 -7.98 -13.02 -7.30
N LEU A 299 -9.26 -12.77 -7.04
CA LEU A 299 -10.32 -13.77 -7.22
C LEU A 299 -10.52 -14.13 -8.70
N ILE A 300 -10.48 -13.13 -9.60
CA ILE A 300 -10.57 -13.34 -11.06
C ILE A 300 -9.40 -14.19 -11.54
N ASP A 301 -8.16 -13.85 -11.16
CA ASP A 301 -6.96 -14.59 -11.56
C ASP A 301 -7.01 -16.05 -11.07
N ARG A 302 -7.38 -16.27 -9.80
CA ARG A 302 -7.58 -17.62 -9.26
C ARG A 302 -8.69 -18.38 -9.99
N GLN A 303 -9.80 -17.72 -10.32
CA GLN A 303 -10.91 -18.35 -11.05
C GLN A 303 -10.51 -18.72 -12.48
N GLN A 304 -9.70 -17.90 -13.14
CA GLN A 304 -9.15 -18.15 -14.47
C GLN A 304 -8.18 -19.34 -14.42
N ASP A 305 -7.28 -19.39 -13.43
CA ASP A 305 -6.37 -20.53 -13.21
C ASP A 305 -7.12 -21.84 -12.98
N LEU A 306 -8.20 -21.82 -12.20
CA LEU A 306 -9.05 -22.99 -11.97
C LEU A 306 -9.80 -23.40 -13.23
N LEU A 307 -10.30 -22.44 -14.02
CA LEU A 307 -10.95 -22.71 -15.30
C LEU A 307 -9.96 -23.39 -16.27
N ASP A 308 -8.72 -22.92 -16.34
CA ASP A 308 -7.72 -23.49 -17.23
C ASP A 308 -7.20 -24.86 -16.76
N GLN A 309 -7.12 -25.09 -15.45
CA GLN A 309 -6.89 -26.43 -14.89
C GLN A 309 -8.06 -27.37 -15.21
N ALA A 310 -9.30 -26.91 -15.07
CA ALA A 310 -10.49 -27.71 -15.38
C ALA A 310 -10.54 -28.09 -16.87
N LYS A 311 -10.22 -27.18 -17.79
CA LYS A 311 -10.14 -27.47 -19.25
C LYS A 311 -9.05 -28.48 -19.60
N LYS A 312 -7.95 -28.53 -18.83
CA LYS A 312 -6.86 -29.50 -19.02
C LYS A 312 -7.21 -30.89 -18.50
N LEU A 313 -8.24 -31.03 -17.68
CA LEU A 313 -8.74 -32.34 -17.28
C LEU A 313 -9.45 -32.99 -18.48
N ASP A 314 -8.93 -34.15 -18.88
CA ASP A 314 -9.63 -35.07 -19.75
C ASP A 314 -10.77 -35.76 -18.97
N ASP A 315 -11.78 -36.24 -19.68
CA ASP A 315 -12.91 -36.99 -19.12
C ASP A 315 -12.44 -38.30 -18.44
N ASN A 316 -11.25 -38.79 -18.81
CA ASN A 316 -10.61 -39.96 -18.19
C ASN A 316 -9.66 -39.61 -17.02
N ALA A 317 -9.60 -38.36 -16.57
CA ALA A 317 -8.74 -37.98 -15.47
C ALA A 317 -9.12 -38.72 -14.17
N LYS A 318 -8.12 -39.04 -13.35
CA LYS A 318 -8.32 -39.72 -12.06
C LYS A 318 -9.16 -38.84 -11.11
N GLN A 319 -9.78 -39.46 -10.11
CA GLN A 319 -10.62 -38.76 -9.11
C GLN A 319 -9.86 -37.60 -8.41
N LYS A 320 -8.62 -37.85 -7.99
CA LYS A 320 -7.85 -36.89 -7.18
C LYS A 320 -7.75 -35.48 -7.79
N PRO A 321 -7.39 -35.31 -9.09
CA PRO A 321 -7.43 -34.00 -9.74
C PRO A 321 -8.79 -33.27 -9.66
N PHE A 322 -9.91 -33.99 -9.73
CA PHE A 322 -11.24 -33.39 -9.55
C PHE A 322 -11.47 -32.97 -8.10
N ASP A 323 -11.09 -33.80 -7.12
CA ASP A 323 -11.22 -33.48 -5.69
C ASP A 323 -10.37 -32.24 -5.32
N ASP A 324 -9.14 -32.16 -5.85
CA ASP A 324 -8.24 -31.03 -5.63
C ASP A 324 -8.83 -29.73 -6.22
N LEU A 325 -9.42 -29.78 -7.43
CA LEU A 325 -10.12 -28.63 -8.01
C LEU A 325 -11.40 -28.28 -7.25
N GLN A 326 -12.15 -29.29 -6.80
CA GLN A 326 -13.36 -29.10 -6.02
C GLN A 326 -13.07 -28.33 -4.74
N ALA A 327 -12.02 -28.73 -4.01
CA ALA A 327 -11.58 -28.09 -2.77
C ALA A 327 -11.19 -26.63 -3.01
N LYS A 328 -10.34 -26.37 -4.01
CA LYS A 328 -9.95 -25.00 -4.38
C LYS A 328 -11.13 -24.13 -4.80
N GLN A 329 -12.06 -24.69 -5.59
CA GLN A 329 -13.25 -23.98 -6.03
C GLN A 329 -14.18 -23.64 -4.86
N LYS A 330 -14.28 -24.53 -3.85
CA LYS A 330 -15.07 -24.30 -2.64
C LYS A 330 -14.45 -23.20 -1.76
N ASP A 331 -13.12 -23.19 -1.63
CA ASP A 331 -12.45 -22.14 -0.88
C ASP A 331 -12.56 -20.78 -1.58
N LEU A 332 -12.44 -20.75 -2.91
CA LEU A 332 -12.68 -19.53 -3.70
C LEU A 332 -14.13 -19.02 -3.55
N ALA A 333 -15.11 -19.92 -3.48
CA ALA A 333 -16.51 -19.56 -3.23
C ALA A 333 -16.70 -18.91 -1.84
N LYS A 334 -15.99 -19.40 -0.80
CA LYS A 334 -16.03 -18.79 0.54
C LYS A 334 -15.39 -17.40 0.56
N ASP A 335 -14.23 -17.24 -0.08
CA ASP A 335 -13.56 -15.94 -0.19
C ASP A 335 -14.46 -14.93 -0.92
N THR A 336 -15.13 -15.37 -1.99
CA THR A 336 -16.08 -14.53 -2.75
C THR A 336 -17.35 -14.20 -1.94
N ASP A 337 -17.87 -15.13 -1.13
CA ASP A 337 -19.00 -14.88 -0.22
C ASP A 337 -18.61 -13.90 0.90
N LYS A 338 -17.37 -13.98 1.40
CA LYS A 338 -16.82 -13.02 2.35
C LYS A 338 -16.75 -11.62 1.74
N LEU A 339 -16.20 -11.48 0.53
CA LEU A 339 -16.18 -10.21 -0.21
C LEU A 339 -17.60 -9.65 -0.39
N SER A 340 -18.58 -10.49 -0.74
CA SER A 340 -19.99 -10.07 -0.85
C SER A 340 -20.52 -9.49 0.48
N LYS A 341 -20.23 -10.14 1.61
CA LYS A 341 -20.61 -9.63 2.93
C LYS A 341 -19.90 -8.32 3.25
N ASP A 342 -18.63 -8.18 2.89
CA ASP A 342 -17.84 -6.98 3.18
C ASP A 342 -18.23 -5.79 2.26
N LEU A 343 -18.73 -6.07 1.04
CA LEU A 343 -19.44 -5.10 0.20
C LEU A 343 -20.78 -4.69 0.83
N ALA A 344 -21.53 -5.64 1.41
CA ALA A 344 -22.82 -5.35 2.06
C ALA A 344 -22.68 -4.60 3.40
N LYS A 345 -21.56 -4.74 4.10
CA LYS A 345 -21.26 -4.03 5.36
C LYS A 345 -20.74 -2.61 5.14
N GLN A 346 -20.41 -2.23 3.90
CA GLN A 346 -19.96 -0.87 3.63
C GLN A 346 -21.13 0.05 4.03
N PRO A 347 -20.95 0.89 5.07
CA PRO A 347 -22.06 1.67 5.61
C PRO A 347 -22.66 2.45 4.46
N ASP A 348 -24.00 2.45 4.36
CA ASP A 348 -24.73 3.33 3.45
C ASP A 348 -24.20 4.74 3.71
N ALA A 349 -23.21 5.16 2.94
CA ALA A 349 -22.45 6.38 3.15
C ALA A 349 -23.36 7.51 2.74
N LYS A 350 -24.37 7.79 3.58
CA LYS A 350 -25.43 8.79 3.49
C LYS A 350 -25.51 9.43 2.10
N LYS A 351 -25.83 8.64 1.06
CA LYS A 351 -25.95 9.22 -0.28
C LYS A 351 -27.35 9.84 -0.40
N PRO A 352 -27.44 11.14 -0.72
CA PRO A 352 -28.69 11.86 -0.89
C PRO A 352 -29.36 11.43 -2.19
N ASP A 353 -30.38 10.56 -2.11
CA ASP A 353 -31.47 10.27 -3.08
C ASP A 353 -31.18 10.12 -4.60
N THR A 354 -29.93 10.26 -5.07
CA THR A 354 -29.57 10.13 -6.48
C THR A 354 -29.15 8.70 -6.76
N SER A 355 -30.16 7.92 -7.15
CA SER A 355 -30.14 6.56 -7.68
C SER A 355 -29.07 6.30 -8.77
N THR A 356 -27.81 6.10 -8.40
CA THR A 356 -26.81 5.55 -9.33
C THR A 356 -26.02 4.41 -8.70
N ASP A 357 -26.39 3.20 -9.14
CA ASP A 357 -25.73 1.88 -9.04
C ASP A 357 -24.43 1.81 -8.24
N LEU A 358 -24.55 1.74 -6.91
CA LEU A 358 -23.49 1.21 -6.04
C LEU A 358 -23.16 -0.24 -6.44
N PRO A 359 -21.92 -0.71 -6.20
CA PRO A 359 -21.55 -2.09 -6.42
C PRO A 359 -22.51 -3.02 -5.67
N LYS A 360 -23.29 -3.83 -6.39
CA LYS A 360 -24.35 -4.61 -5.77
C LYS A 360 -23.70 -5.82 -5.09
N PRO A 361 -23.80 -5.98 -3.75
CA PRO A 361 -23.28 -7.17 -3.06
C PRO A 361 -23.84 -8.48 -3.64
N GLN A 362 -24.99 -8.39 -4.32
CA GLN A 362 -25.64 -9.46 -5.06
C GLN A 362 -24.79 -10.06 -6.18
N ASP A 363 -23.95 -9.29 -6.88
CA ASP A 363 -23.18 -9.84 -8.01
C ASP A 363 -22.01 -10.68 -7.49
N ALA A 364 -21.32 -10.22 -6.43
CA ALA A 364 -20.35 -11.06 -5.71
C ALA A 364 -21.02 -12.31 -5.11
N LYS A 365 -22.25 -12.19 -4.60
CA LYS A 365 -23.00 -13.33 -4.06
C LYS A 365 -23.35 -14.37 -5.14
N LYS A 366 -23.82 -13.93 -6.32
CA LYS A 366 -24.08 -14.80 -7.47
C LYS A 366 -22.81 -15.50 -7.93
N ALA A 367 -21.67 -14.79 -7.97
CA ALA A 367 -20.38 -15.39 -8.27
C ALA A 367 -20.06 -16.52 -7.28
N ALA A 368 -20.16 -16.27 -5.97
CA ALA A 368 -19.93 -17.28 -4.95
C ALA A 368 -20.86 -18.50 -5.09
N ASP A 369 -22.15 -18.28 -5.36
CA ASP A 369 -23.13 -19.36 -5.53
C ASP A 369 -22.84 -20.20 -6.80
N LYS A 370 -22.44 -19.56 -7.91
CA LYS A 370 -21.99 -20.24 -9.14
C LYS A 370 -20.69 -21.02 -8.90
N MET A 371 -19.76 -20.49 -8.11
CA MET A 371 -18.54 -21.22 -7.73
C MET A 371 -18.85 -22.45 -6.87
N ASP A 372 -19.79 -22.36 -5.93
CA ASP A 372 -20.25 -23.51 -5.14
C ASP A 372 -20.94 -24.57 -6.03
N GLN A 373 -21.72 -24.15 -7.03
CA GLN A 373 -22.28 -25.04 -8.04
C GLN A 373 -21.19 -25.72 -8.87
N ALA A 374 -20.19 -24.97 -9.35
CA ALA A 374 -19.04 -25.55 -10.07
C ALA A 374 -18.31 -26.61 -9.25
N SER A 375 -18.14 -26.37 -7.94
CA SER A 375 -17.56 -27.34 -7.01
C SER A 375 -18.41 -28.62 -6.93
N LYS A 376 -19.75 -28.51 -6.86
CA LYS A 376 -20.67 -29.68 -6.87
C LYS A 376 -20.62 -30.46 -8.18
N GLU A 377 -20.52 -29.78 -9.32
CA GLU A 377 -20.40 -30.42 -10.64
C GLU A 377 -19.05 -31.14 -10.81
N LEU A 378 -17.95 -30.54 -10.32
CA LEU A 378 -16.63 -31.20 -10.27
C LEU A 378 -16.66 -32.48 -9.42
N ALA A 379 -17.35 -32.46 -8.28
CA ALA A 379 -17.54 -33.65 -7.43
C ALA A 379 -18.24 -34.79 -8.18
N GLN A 380 -19.11 -34.47 -9.13
CA GLN A 380 -19.81 -35.41 -10.00
C GLN A 380 -19.04 -35.75 -11.28
N LYS A 381 -17.80 -35.28 -11.44
CA LYS A 381 -16.96 -35.39 -12.66
C LYS A 381 -17.60 -34.77 -13.91
N LYS A 382 -18.51 -33.82 -13.74
CA LYS A 382 -19.14 -33.13 -14.86
C LYS A 382 -18.35 -31.87 -15.19
N ARG A 383 -17.26 -32.04 -15.96
CA ARG A 383 -16.33 -30.97 -16.31
C ARG A 383 -17.02 -29.82 -17.04
N ASP A 384 -17.75 -30.11 -18.10
CA ASP A 384 -18.33 -29.08 -18.97
C ASP A 384 -19.30 -28.14 -18.22
N PRO A 385 -20.31 -28.61 -17.46
CA PRO A 385 -21.16 -27.70 -16.69
C PRO A 385 -20.39 -26.98 -15.58
N ALA A 386 -19.38 -27.61 -14.95
CA ALA A 386 -18.51 -26.92 -14.00
C ALA A 386 -17.77 -25.75 -14.67
N THR A 387 -17.21 -25.94 -15.86
CA THR A 387 -16.51 -24.88 -16.60
C THR A 387 -17.46 -23.74 -17.03
N GLU A 388 -18.71 -24.04 -17.36
CA GLU A 388 -19.70 -23.00 -17.65
C GLU A 388 -20.05 -22.19 -16.39
N GLN A 389 -20.25 -22.85 -15.24
CA GLN A 389 -20.47 -22.16 -13.97
C GLN A 389 -19.27 -21.27 -13.57
N MET A 390 -18.04 -21.75 -13.80
CA MET A 390 -16.82 -20.97 -13.57
C MET A 390 -16.73 -19.72 -14.46
N LYS A 391 -17.09 -19.82 -15.75
CA LYS A 391 -17.14 -18.66 -16.67
C LYS A 391 -18.18 -17.64 -16.22
N GLU A 392 -19.36 -18.13 -15.86
CA GLU A 392 -20.46 -17.29 -15.37
C GLU A 392 -20.11 -16.62 -14.03
N ALA A 393 -19.35 -17.27 -13.15
CA ALA A 393 -18.83 -16.63 -11.93
C ALA A 393 -17.79 -15.55 -12.26
N MET A 394 -16.92 -15.78 -13.25
CA MET A 394 -15.96 -14.78 -13.72
C MET A 394 -16.64 -13.55 -14.30
N LYS A 395 -17.74 -13.72 -15.04
CA LYS A 395 -18.54 -12.61 -15.56
C LYS A 395 -19.10 -11.75 -14.43
N ASP A 396 -19.63 -12.36 -13.38
CA ASP A 396 -20.16 -11.65 -12.21
C ASP A 396 -19.04 -10.93 -11.43
N LEU A 397 -17.86 -11.55 -11.26
CA LEU A 397 -16.70 -10.89 -10.64
C LEU A 397 -16.21 -9.67 -11.45
N ASN A 398 -16.16 -9.76 -12.78
CA ASN A 398 -15.82 -8.63 -13.63
C ASN A 398 -16.85 -7.49 -13.52
N GLN A 399 -18.14 -7.81 -13.36
CA GLN A 399 -19.16 -6.79 -13.07
C GLN A 399 -18.91 -6.08 -11.74
N VAL A 400 -18.51 -6.82 -10.70
CA VAL A 400 -18.11 -6.21 -9.40
C VAL A 400 -16.89 -5.31 -9.59
N LYS A 401 -15.87 -5.75 -10.34
CA LYS A 401 -14.69 -4.95 -10.66
C LYS A 401 -15.04 -3.64 -11.37
N ASP A 402 -15.88 -3.70 -12.40
CA ASP A 402 -16.31 -2.53 -13.17
C ASP A 402 -17.13 -1.55 -12.31
N GLN A 403 -17.95 -2.06 -11.38
CA GLN A 403 -18.71 -1.24 -10.44
C GLN A 403 -17.79 -0.53 -9.44
N LEU A 404 -16.82 -1.26 -8.86
CA LEU A 404 -15.81 -0.68 -7.95
C LEU A 404 -14.98 0.40 -8.66
N GLN A 405 -14.54 0.16 -9.90
CA GLN A 405 -13.80 1.15 -10.68
C GLN A 405 -14.64 2.41 -10.92
N LYS A 406 -15.90 2.26 -11.33
CA LYS A 406 -16.80 3.42 -11.52
C LYS A 406 -16.99 4.22 -10.24
N GLU A 407 -17.04 3.57 -9.09
CA GLU A 407 -17.18 4.26 -7.81
C GLU A 407 -15.90 5.00 -7.42
N MET A 408 -14.73 4.40 -7.64
CA MET A 408 -13.46 5.11 -7.48
C MET A 408 -13.37 6.30 -8.42
N ASP A 409 -13.76 6.15 -9.69
CA ASP A 409 -13.80 7.25 -10.67
C ASP A 409 -14.77 8.35 -10.23
N GLN A 410 -15.89 8.01 -9.58
CA GLN A 410 -16.84 8.99 -9.03
C GLN A 410 -16.28 9.72 -7.81
N LEU A 411 -15.53 9.04 -6.94
CA LEU A 411 -14.92 9.62 -5.75
C LEU A 411 -13.67 10.44 -6.07
N THR A 412 -12.97 10.11 -7.16
CA THR A 412 -11.77 10.83 -7.61
C THR A 412 -12.07 11.99 -8.55
N LYS A 413 -13.29 12.06 -9.13
CA LYS A 413 -13.72 13.25 -9.86
C LYS A 413 -13.74 14.44 -8.89
N PRO A 414 -12.89 15.46 -9.10
CA PRO A 414 -12.91 16.63 -8.24
C PRO A 414 -14.31 17.25 -8.29
N GLN A 415 -14.91 17.49 -7.13
CA GLN A 415 -16.27 18.06 -7.02
C GLN A 415 -16.43 19.35 -7.85
N ASP A 416 -15.36 20.11 -8.03
CA ASP A 416 -15.33 21.35 -8.81
C ASP A 416 -15.55 21.15 -10.32
N GLN A 417 -15.21 19.98 -10.86
CA GLN A 417 -15.39 19.70 -12.30
C GLN A 417 -16.87 19.53 -12.68
N SER A 418 -17.69 19.01 -11.76
CA SER A 418 -19.13 18.85 -11.95
C SER A 418 -19.86 20.19 -12.02
N GLU A 419 -19.46 21.17 -11.21
CA GLU A 419 -20.05 22.51 -11.23
C GLU A 419 -19.67 23.27 -12.50
N LEU A 420 -18.41 23.18 -12.92
CA LEU A 420 -17.93 23.79 -14.15
C LEU A 420 -18.61 23.19 -15.40
N ASP A 421 -18.76 21.86 -15.47
CA ASP A 421 -19.45 21.20 -16.58
C ASP A 421 -20.93 21.62 -16.68
N GLN A 422 -21.59 21.81 -15.53
CA GLN A 422 -22.97 22.32 -15.49
C GLN A 422 -23.06 23.79 -15.92
N GLU A 423 -22.11 24.63 -15.51
CA GLU A 423 -22.03 26.03 -15.96
C GLU A 423 -21.74 26.11 -17.45
N MET A 424 -20.84 25.29 -17.98
CA MET A 424 -20.51 25.22 -19.40
C MET A 424 -21.69 24.74 -20.25
N ALA A 425 -22.43 23.73 -19.79
CA ALA A 425 -23.66 23.27 -20.44
C ALA A 425 -24.76 24.34 -20.44
N LYS A 426 -24.84 25.13 -19.37
CA LYS A 426 -25.76 26.27 -19.30
C LYS A 426 -25.34 27.40 -20.25
N LEU A 427 -24.06 27.71 -20.30
CA LEU A 427 -23.50 28.75 -21.18
C LEU A 427 -23.66 28.40 -22.66
N ASP A 428 -23.49 27.13 -23.06
CA ASP A 428 -23.78 26.66 -24.42
C ASP A 428 -25.27 26.82 -24.79
N LYS A 429 -26.17 26.59 -23.85
CA LYS A 429 -27.61 26.80 -24.04
C LYS A 429 -27.94 28.28 -24.23
N ASP A 430 -27.35 29.15 -23.42
CA ASP A 430 -27.56 30.61 -23.48
C ASP A 430 -26.98 31.17 -24.80
N MET A 431 -25.84 30.64 -25.26
CA MET A 431 -25.24 30.97 -26.56
C MET A 431 -26.13 30.60 -27.75
N LYS A 432 -26.75 29.42 -27.72
CA LYS A 432 -27.72 29.01 -28.75
C LYS A 432 -28.97 29.88 -28.74
N GLN A 433 -29.41 30.34 -27.57
CA GLN A 433 -30.54 31.28 -27.46
C GLN A 433 -30.18 32.66 -28.01
N LEU A 434 -28.96 33.14 -27.77
CA LEU A 434 -28.46 34.39 -28.33
C LEU A 434 -28.42 34.34 -29.86
N ASP A 435 -27.96 33.24 -30.46
CA ASP A 435 -27.98 33.05 -31.92
C ASP A 435 -29.39 33.11 -32.51
N GLN A 436 -30.35 32.45 -31.85
CA GLN A 436 -31.75 32.52 -32.26
C GLN A 436 -32.32 33.94 -32.20
N LEU A 437 -31.90 34.74 -31.21
CA LEU A 437 -32.35 36.13 -31.08
C LEU A 437 -31.70 37.03 -32.13
N MET A 438 -30.41 36.82 -32.45
CA MET A 438 -29.74 37.54 -33.54
C MET A 438 -30.39 37.25 -34.90
N ASP A 439 -30.74 35.99 -35.18
CA ASP A 439 -31.47 35.62 -36.41
C ASP A 439 -32.86 36.28 -36.47
N GLN A 440 -33.57 36.33 -35.33
CA GLN A 440 -34.86 37.01 -35.24
C GLN A 440 -34.75 38.53 -35.45
N GLN A 441 -33.70 39.16 -34.92
CA GLN A 441 -33.43 40.58 -35.09
C GLN A 441 -33.08 40.91 -36.56
N LYS A 442 -32.32 40.03 -37.23
CA LYS A 442 -32.00 40.16 -38.65
C LYS A 442 -33.26 40.06 -39.53
N ASP A 443 -34.15 39.12 -39.25
CA ASP A 443 -35.44 38.98 -39.95
C ASP A 443 -36.35 40.21 -39.71
N LEU A 444 -36.39 40.73 -38.49
CA LEU A 444 -37.10 41.98 -38.17
C LEU A 444 -36.55 43.16 -38.95
N ARG A 445 -35.23 43.29 -39.06
CA ARG A 445 -34.60 44.35 -39.83
C ARG A 445 -34.98 44.27 -41.30
N GLU A 446 -34.90 43.08 -41.90
CA GLU A 446 -35.25 42.88 -43.30
C GLU A 446 -36.73 43.20 -43.57
N LYS A 447 -37.62 42.87 -42.63
CA LYS A 447 -39.04 43.24 -42.69
C LYS A 447 -39.24 44.75 -42.53
N THR A 448 -38.55 45.37 -41.59
CA THR A 448 -38.64 46.82 -41.33
C THR A 448 -38.18 47.63 -42.54
N ALA A 449 -37.05 47.25 -43.16
CA ALA A 449 -36.53 47.89 -44.37
C ALA A 449 -37.49 47.78 -45.58
N LYS A 450 -38.34 46.75 -45.62
CA LYS A 450 -39.33 46.52 -46.70
C LYS A 450 -40.70 47.17 -46.41
N THR A 451 -40.95 47.62 -45.19
CA THR A 451 -42.29 48.10 -44.76
C THR A 451 -42.41 49.61 -44.94
N LYS A 452 -43.47 50.07 -45.61
CA LYS A 452 -43.72 51.51 -45.80
C LYS A 452 -44.22 52.16 -44.49
N PRO A 453 -43.87 53.42 -44.19
CA PRO A 453 -44.08 54.08 -42.89
C PRO A 453 -45.54 54.33 -42.43
N LYS A 454 -46.55 53.76 -43.10
CA LYS A 454 -47.98 53.88 -42.73
C LYS A 454 -48.71 52.55 -42.57
N ASP A 455 -47.98 51.44 -42.61
CA ASP A 455 -48.57 50.11 -42.53
C ASP A 455 -48.72 49.64 -41.08
N LYS A 456 -49.82 48.96 -40.75
CA LYS A 456 -50.11 48.47 -39.38
C LYS A 456 -49.07 47.45 -38.90
N SER A 457 -48.35 46.83 -39.83
CA SER A 457 -47.23 45.93 -39.57
C SER A 457 -46.06 46.58 -38.82
N LEU A 458 -45.94 47.92 -38.82
CA LEU A 458 -44.91 48.63 -38.05
C LEU A 458 -45.09 48.46 -36.53
N THR A 459 -46.34 48.49 -36.04
CA THR A 459 -46.65 48.30 -34.61
C THR A 459 -46.31 46.88 -34.15
N ASP A 460 -46.60 45.88 -34.98
CA ASP A 460 -46.28 44.48 -34.69
C ASP A 460 -44.77 44.22 -34.71
N LEU A 461 -44.03 44.87 -35.63
CA LEU A 461 -42.57 44.82 -35.67
C LEU A 461 -41.94 45.47 -34.43
N GLN A 462 -42.48 46.61 -33.98
CA GLN A 462 -42.00 47.31 -32.79
C GLN A 462 -42.24 46.48 -31.51
N LYS A 463 -43.39 45.82 -31.38
CA LYS A 463 -43.66 44.91 -30.26
C LYS A 463 -42.71 43.72 -30.25
N LYS A 464 -42.43 43.13 -31.42
CA LYS A 464 -41.51 42.00 -31.54
C LYS A 464 -40.06 42.41 -31.26
N GLN A 465 -39.67 43.66 -31.57
CA GLN A 465 -38.38 44.23 -31.18
C GLN A 465 -38.25 44.35 -29.65
N GLN A 466 -39.29 44.85 -28.97
CA GLN A 466 -39.32 44.94 -27.50
C GLN A 466 -39.23 43.56 -26.83
N GLU A 467 -39.87 42.53 -27.40
CA GLU A 467 -39.78 41.16 -26.89
C GLU A 467 -38.36 40.58 -27.03
N ILE A 468 -37.65 40.89 -28.11
CA ILE A 468 -36.24 40.48 -28.29
C ILE A 468 -35.35 41.20 -27.27
N ASN A 469 -35.53 42.51 -27.10
CA ASN A 469 -34.77 43.32 -26.15
C ASN A 469 -35.00 42.84 -24.70
N ALA A 470 -36.24 42.50 -24.34
CA ALA A 470 -36.56 41.95 -23.02
C ALA A 470 -35.92 40.57 -22.78
N LYS A 471 -35.82 39.71 -23.80
CA LYS A 471 -35.15 38.41 -23.69
C LYS A 471 -33.63 38.56 -23.54
N MET A 472 -33.02 39.51 -24.25
CA MET A 472 -31.59 39.80 -24.08
C MET A 472 -31.26 40.37 -22.71
N ALA A 473 -32.12 41.24 -22.17
CA ALA A 473 -31.97 41.73 -20.80
C ALA A 473 -32.09 40.60 -19.75
N GLN A 474 -32.89 39.55 -20.00
CA GLN A 474 -33.00 38.39 -19.10
C GLN A 474 -31.75 37.50 -19.10
N MET A 475 -31.07 37.34 -20.25
CA MET A 475 -29.81 36.60 -20.34
C MET A 475 -28.64 37.33 -19.64
N LYS A 476 -28.79 38.63 -19.37
CA LYS A 476 -27.78 39.47 -18.71
C LYS A 476 -27.74 39.34 -17.18
N LYS A 477 -28.65 38.57 -16.55
CA LYS A 477 -28.61 38.38 -15.09
C LYS A 477 -27.37 37.56 -14.72
N PRO A 478 -26.36 38.15 -14.04
CA PRO A 478 -25.08 37.50 -13.87
C PRO A 478 -25.20 36.28 -12.94
N GLN A 479 -24.86 35.12 -13.47
CA GLN A 479 -24.22 34.07 -12.69
C GLN A 479 -22.74 34.09 -13.10
N ALA A 480 -22.02 35.13 -12.71
CA ALA A 480 -20.57 35.08 -12.79
C ALA A 480 -20.11 34.04 -11.76
N PRO A 481 -19.37 32.99 -12.16
CA PRO A 481 -18.76 32.09 -11.22
C PRO A 481 -17.90 32.90 -10.25
N LYS A 482 -18.05 32.67 -8.95
CA LYS A 482 -17.29 33.36 -7.89
C LYS A 482 -15.81 32.92 -7.83
N SER A 483 -15.27 32.43 -8.94
CA SER A 483 -13.92 31.88 -9.03
C SER A 483 -12.90 33.01 -9.09
N GLN A 484 -12.30 33.26 -7.93
CA GLN A 484 -10.98 33.87 -7.70
C GLN A 484 -10.61 35.13 -8.50
N GLN A 485 -10.69 36.26 -7.79
CA GLN A 485 -9.94 37.49 -8.09
C GLN A 485 -8.43 37.20 -8.10
N GLN A 486 -7.85 36.83 -9.24
CA GLN A 486 -6.42 37.01 -9.48
C GLN A 486 -6.18 37.90 -10.70
N LYS A 487 -5.20 38.76 -10.51
CA LYS A 487 -4.93 40.01 -11.22
C LYS A 487 -4.61 39.83 -12.70
N GLY A 488 -5.41 40.49 -13.55
CA GLY A 488 -5.03 40.89 -14.90
C GLY A 488 -6.14 41.75 -15.49
N GLU A 489 -5.88 43.04 -15.72
CA GLU A 489 -6.83 43.94 -16.38
C GLU A 489 -6.94 43.59 -17.88
N GLN A 490 -7.72 42.56 -18.21
CA GLN A 490 -8.32 42.45 -19.54
C GLN A 490 -9.71 43.11 -19.53
N PRO A 491 -10.09 43.80 -20.63
CA PRO A 491 -11.42 44.39 -20.75
C PRO A 491 -12.47 43.28 -20.74
N LYS A 492 -13.36 43.32 -19.75
CA LYS A 492 -14.42 42.30 -19.59
C LYS A 492 -15.43 42.37 -20.75
N PRO A 493 -15.99 41.22 -21.17
CA PRO A 493 -17.03 41.13 -22.20
C PRO A 493 -18.32 41.90 -21.84
N GLU A 494 -18.50 42.29 -20.57
CA GLU A 494 -19.59 43.18 -20.11
C GLU A 494 -19.65 44.48 -20.94
N SER A 495 -18.51 45.05 -21.34
CA SER A 495 -18.47 46.34 -22.04
C SER A 495 -19.06 46.32 -23.45
N ALA A 496 -18.91 45.21 -24.19
CA ALA A 496 -19.44 45.07 -25.54
C ALA A 496 -20.96 44.82 -25.54
N LEU A 497 -21.47 44.05 -24.56
CA LEU A 497 -22.90 43.81 -24.38
C LEU A 497 -23.65 45.05 -23.87
N ASP A 498 -23.03 45.85 -23.01
CA ASP A 498 -23.58 47.14 -22.57
C ASP A 498 -23.71 48.13 -23.74
N GLN A 499 -22.70 48.19 -24.61
CA GLN A 499 -22.73 49.05 -25.78
C GLN A 499 -23.69 48.57 -26.87
N ALA A 500 -23.88 47.25 -27.04
CA ALA A 500 -24.90 46.71 -27.94
C ALA A 500 -26.33 47.06 -27.48
N GLU A 501 -26.56 47.09 -26.17
CA GLU A 501 -27.83 47.48 -25.57
C GLU A 501 -28.12 48.98 -25.78
N MET A 502 -27.12 49.84 -25.60
CA MET A 502 -27.27 51.27 -25.88
C MET A 502 -27.66 51.53 -27.35
N ASP A 503 -27.01 50.85 -28.29
CA ASP A 503 -27.31 50.98 -29.73
C ASP A 503 -28.72 50.44 -30.06
N LEU A 504 -29.18 49.38 -29.38
CA LEU A 504 -30.55 48.86 -29.50
C LEU A 504 -31.61 49.81 -28.95
N ALA A 505 -31.35 50.44 -27.81
CA ALA A 505 -32.23 51.44 -27.23
C ALA A 505 -32.33 52.70 -28.13
N GLU A 506 -31.20 53.09 -28.74
CA GLU A 506 -31.17 54.16 -29.75
C GLU A 506 -31.99 53.77 -30.99
N ALA A 507 -31.86 52.53 -31.47
CA ALA A 507 -32.67 52.03 -32.58
C ALA A 507 -34.17 52.04 -32.27
N GLU A 508 -34.60 51.64 -31.07
CA GLU A 508 -36.01 51.71 -30.64
C GLU A 508 -36.54 53.15 -30.64
N THR A 509 -35.72 54.10 -30.17
CA THR A 509 -36.07 55.52 -30.12
C THR A 509 -36.29 56.07 -31.52
N GLN A 510 -35.36 55.79 -32.44
CA GLN A 510 -35.41 56.24 -33.83
C GLN A 510 -36.58 55.62 -34.62
N LEU A 511 -36.93 54.36 -34.32
CA LEU A 511 -38.08 53.67 -34.91
C LEU A 511 -39.41 54.28 -34.45
N GLY A 512 -39.48 54.71 -33.17
CA GLY A 512 -40.62 55.45 -32.61
C GLY A 512 -40.82 56.83 -33.25
N GLU A 513 -39.73 57.47 -33.68
CA GLU A 513 -39.74 58.75 -34.41
C GLU A 513 -40.00 58.61 -35.92
N GLN A 514 -40.31 57.39 -36.40
CA GLN A 514 -40.52 57.05 -37.81
C GLN A 514 -39.30 57.33 -38.72
N GLN A 515 -38.09 57.16 -38.18
CA GLN A 515 -36.83 57.29 -38.94
C GLN A 515 -36.21 55.90 -39.19
N PRO A 516 -36.60 55.21 -40.28
CA PRO A 516 -36.19 53.82 -40.50
C PRO A 516 -34.69 53.67 -40.84
N GLU A 517 -34.06 54.64 -41.51
CA GLU A 517 -32.64 54.56 -41.89
C GLU A 517 -31.68 54.64 -40.67
N PRO A 518 -31.79 55.66 -39.78
CA PRO A 518 -31.00 55.69 -38.56
C PRO A 518 -31.21 54.43 -37.71
N ALA A 519 -32.47 53.98 -37.57
CA ALA A 519 -32.79 52.83 -36.75
C ALA A 519 -32.12 51.54 -37.30
N THR A 520 -32.03 51.39 -38.62
CA THR A 520 -31.27 50.27 -39.21
C THR A 520 -29.77 50.36 -38.97
N GLU A 521 -29.19 51.56 -38.96
CA GLU A 521 -27.76 51.76 -38.67
C GLU A 521 -27.43 51.47 -37.20
N ALA A 522 -28.28 51.91 -36.27
CA ALA A 522 -28.15 51.61 -34.85
C ALA A 522 -28.29 50.09 -34.58
N MET A 523 -29.23 49.41 -35.25
CA MET A 523 -29.33 47.94 -35.19
C MET A 523 -28.09 47.21 -35.74
N ASP A 524 -27.46 47.74 -36.79
CA ASP A 524 -26.22 47.16 -37.34
C ASP A 524 -25.05 47.25 -36.36
N LYS A 525 -24.90 48.41 -35.72
CA LYS A 525 -23.87 48.61 -34.69
C LYS A 525 -24.09 47.69 -33.49
N ALA A 526 -25.34 47.52 -33.06
CA ALA A 526 -25.68 46.59 -32.00
C ALA A 526 -25.36 45.13 -32.34
N MET A 527 -25.71 44.66 -33.54
CA MET A 527 -25.39 43.29 -33.98
C MET A 527 -23.89 43.06 -34.09
N ALA A 528 -23.13 44.03 -34.62
CA ALA A 528 -21.68 43.92 -34.71
C ALA A 528 -21.03 43.78 -33.32
N LYS A 529 -21.45 44.59 -32.35
CA LYS A 529 -20.96 44.52 -30.95
C LYS A 529 -21.37 43.24 -30.25
N MET A 530 -22.57 42.72 -30.52
CA MET A 530 -23.03 41.45 -29.96
C MET A 530 -22.26 40.26 -30.53
N GLN A 531 -21.94 40.29 -31.83
CA GLN A 531 -21.08 39.29 -32.45
C GLN A 531 -19.65 39.34 -31.93
N GLU A 532 -19.13 40.55 -31.66
CA GLU A 532 -17.86 40.75 -30.97
C GLU A 532 -17.90 40.16 -29.55
N ALA A 533 -18.90 40.51 -28.73
CA ALA A 533 -19.07 39.95 -27.38
C ALA A 533 -19.15 38.41 -27.39
N LYS A 534 -19.87 37.83 -28.35
CA LYS A 534 -19.96 36.38 -28.55
C LYS A 534 -18.59 35.76 -28.82
N SER A 535 -17.79 36.37 -29.69
CA SER A 535 -16.44 35.88 -30.02
C SER A 535 -15.48 35.98 -28.84
N GLN A 536 -15.54 37.05 -28.06
CA GLN A 536 -14.75 37.22 -26.83
C GLN A 536 -15.09 36.15 -25.79
N MET A 537 -16.38 35.92 -25.55
CA MET A 537 -16.83 34.88 -24.60
C MET A 537 -16.45 33.47 -25.05
N GLN A 538 -16.50 33.16 -26.35
CA GLN A 538 -15.98 31.88 -26.88
C GLN A 538 -14.47 31.75 -26.68
N GLN A 539 -13.73 32.84 -26.85
CA GLN A 539 -12.28 32.85 -26.64
C GLN A 539 -11.91 32.67 -25.17
N GLU A 540 -12.59 33.36 -24.25
CA GLU A 540 -12.41 33.17 -22.80
C GLU A 540 -12.74 31.73 -22.38
N MET A 541 -13.82 31.16 -22.92
CA MET A 541 -14.19 29.77 -22.68
C MET A 541 -13.11 28.79 -23.16
N ALA A 542 -12.57 29.00 -24.36
CA ALA A 542 -11.48 28.18 -24.88
C ALA A 542 -10.19 28.33 -24.04
N GLN A 543 -9.89 29.53 -23.56
CA GLN A 543 -8.74 29.78 -22.68
C GLN A 543 -8.93 29.14 -21.30
N ALA A 544 -10.12 29.20 -20.72
CA ALA A 544 -10.43 28.54 -19.45
C ALA A 544 -10.29 27.01 -19.57
N GLN A 545 -10.79 26.41 -20.66
CA GLN A 545 -10.60 24.99 -20.94
C GLN A 545 -9.12 24.63 -21.11
N GLN A 546 -8.35 25.48 -21.80
CA GLN A 546 -6.93 25.25 -22.00
C GLN A 546 -6.16 25.33 -20.67
N GLN A 547 -6.39 26.35 -19.86
CA GLN A 547 -5.75 26.50 -18.54
C GLN A 547 -6.08 25.33 -17.62
N GLN A 548 -7.32 24.83 -17.66
CA GLN A 548 -7.71 23.65 -16.89
C GLN A 548 -6.99 22.39 -17.39
N SER A 549 -6.87 22.20 -18.70
CA SER A 549 -6.10 21.07 -19.25
C SER A 549 -4.64 21.14 -18.83
N GLU A 550 -4.01 22.32 -18.89
CA GLU A 550 -2.63 22.53 -18.45
C GLU A 550 -2.44 22.28 -16.94
N GLN A 551 -3.40 22.70 -16.09
CA GLN A 551 -3.37 22.40 -14.65
C GLN A 551 -3.51 20.90 -14.38
N SER A 552 -4.42 20.22 -15.07
CA SER A 552 -4.58 18.77 -14.92
C SER A 552 -3.35 18.00 -15.41
N GLU A 553 -2.71 18.48 -16.47
CA GLU A 553 -1.48 17.90 -17.02
C GLU A 553 -0.32 18.11 -16.03
N GLN A 554 -0.17 19.30 -15.45
CA GLN A 554 0.80 19.58 -14.39
C GLN A 554 0.59 18.71 -13.14
N GLN A 555 -0.64 18.55 -12.65
CA GLN A 555 -0.93 17.66 -11.52
C GLN A 555 -0.63 16.20 -11.85
N SER A 556 -0.90 15.78 -13.08
CA SER A 556 -0.59 14.42 -13.53
C SER A 556 0.92 14.19 -13.71
N GLU A 557 1.68 15.18 -14.19
CA GLU A 557 3.14 15.13 -14.27
C GLU A 557 3.78 15.11 -12.88
N GLU A 558 3.25 15.87 -11.92
CA GLU A 558 3.72 15.90 -10.54
C GLU A 558 3.48 14.54 -9.85
N GLN A 559 2.32 13.91 -10.08
CA GLN A 559 2.04 12.54 -9.63
C GLN A 559 2.90 11.49 -10.33
N GLN A 560 3.18 11.64 -11.63
CA GLN A 560 4.05 10.72 -12.36
C GLN A 560 5.52 10.86 -11.93
N GLN A 561 5.99 12.08 -11.65
CA GLN A 561 7.33 12.31 -11.11
C GLN A 561 7.49 11.75 -9.70
N ALA A 562 6.42 11.81 -8.88
CA ALA A 562 6.41 11.17 -7.57
C ALA A 562 6.45 9.62 -7.64
N ASN A 563 6.09 9.02 -8.79
CA ASN A 563 6.03 7.57 -9.00
C ASN A 563 7.09 7.01 -9.95
N MET A 564 7.99 7.83 -10.52
CA MET A 564 9.09 7.28 -11.32
C MET A 564 10.12 6.61 -10.39
N PRO A 565 10.51 5.35 -10.64
CA PRO A 565 11.64 4.74 -9.95
C PRO A 565 12.90 5.54 -10.25
N GLN A 566 13.61 5.96 -9.19
CA GLN A 566 14.86 6.70 -9.34
C GLN A 566 15.82 5.95 -10.30
N PRO A 567 16.49 6.66 -11.22
CA PRO A 567 17.50 6.05 -12.05
C PRO A 567 18.60 5.44 -11.15
N PRO A 568 19.14 4.26 -11.48
CA PRO A 568 20.19 3.65 -10.68
C PRO A 568 21.35 4.64 -10.57
N GLN A 569 21.59 5.13 -9.35
CA GLN A 569 22.67 6.07 -9.10
C GLN A 569 24.00 5.37 -9.42
N ALA A 570 24.78 5.99 -10.30
CA ALA A 570 26.10 5.52 -10.65
C ALA A 570 27.00 5.59 -9.41
N ASP A 571 27.57 4.44 -9.05
CA ASP A 571 28.51 4.26 -7.95
C ASP A 571 29.74 5.20 -8.11
N PRO A 572 29.95 6.17 -7.20
CA PRO A 572 31.06 7.11 -7.26
C PRO A 572 32.43 6.49 -6.90
N SER A 573 32.51 5.17 -6.65
CA SER A 573 33.74 4.48 -6.24
C SER A 573 34.77 4.23 -7.36
N LYS A 574 34.60 4.81 -8.56
CA LYS A 574 35.58 4.72 -9.66
C LYS A 574 36.03 6.10 -10.14
N GLN A 575 36.82 6.79 -9.31
CA GLN A 575 37.77 7.79 -9.80
C GLN A 575 39.16 7.42 -9.26
N GLU A 576 39.97 6.81 -10.12
CA GLU A 576 41.42 6.76 -9.91
C GLU A 576 42.06 8.11 -10.28
N PRO A 577 43.12 8.51 -9.58
CA PRO A 577 43.74 9.83 -9.72
C PRO A 577 44.57 9.92 -11.00
N ILE A 578 44.44 11.07 -11.67
CA ILE A 578 45.35 11.51 -12.72
C ILE A 578 46.58 12.11 -12.04
N ASP A 579 47.76 11.52 -12.30
CA ASP A 579 49.03 12.24 -12.20
C ASP A 579 49.76 12.17 -13.55
N LEU A 580 50.14 13.35 -14.04
CA LEU A 580 50.82 13.58 -15.30
C LEU A 580 52.34 13.52 -15.07
N ASP A 581 53.08 12.70 -15.82
CA ASP A 581 54.22 13.25 -16.57
C ASP A 581 54.81 12.37 -17.69
N GLN A 582 55.21 13.08 -18.75
CA GLN A 582 56.26 12.80 -19.75
C GLN A 582 56.10 11.83 -20.95
N LYS A 583 55.99 12.51 -22.12
CA LYS A 583 56.71 12.33 -23.40
C LYS A 583 56.24 11.28 -24.44
N ARG A 584 55.59 11.82 -25.49
CA ARG A 584 55.50 11.37 -26.91
C ARG A 584 56.86 10.97 -27.54
N PRO A 585 56.91 10.41 -28.78
CA PRO A 585 56.13 9.37 -29.49
C PRO A 585 57.11 8.43 -30.29
N PRO A 586 56.83 7.79 -31.47
CA PRO A 586 55.59 7.39 -32.14
C PRO A 586 55.55 5.91 -32.65
N GLN A 587 54.34 5.50 -33.05
CA GLN A 587 53.97 4.69 -34.23
C GLN A 587 54.74 3.43 -34.69
N GLN A 588 53.89 2.45 -35.06
CA GLN A 588 53.94 1.58 -36.24
C GLN A 588 54.64 0.21 -36.17
N SER A 589 53.78 -0.78 -36.49
CA SER A 589 54.02 -1.90 -37.41
C SER A 589 54.85 -3.11 -36.94
N ALA A 590 54.14 -4.24 -36.93
CA ALA A 590 54.45 -5.43 -37.72
C ALA A 590 55.51 -6.43 -37.21
N ILE A 591 55.11 -7.70 -37.32
CA ILE A 591 55.88 -8.86 -37.78
C ILE A 591 56.69 -9.69 -36.75
N LYS A 592 56.24 -10.95 -36.66
CA LYS A 592 56.96 -12.24 -36.54
C LYS A 592 57.74 -12.58 -35.26
N ALA A 593 57.30 -13.72 -34.69
CA ALA A 593 58.06 -14.94 -34.41
C ALA A 593 59.48 -14.82 -33.85
N VAL A 594 59.74 -15.52 -32.74
CA VAL A 594 60.64 -16.69 -32.69
C VAL A 594 60.64 -17.30 -31.29
N ASN A 595 60.71 -18.63 -31.30
CA ASN A 595 60.90 -19.58 -30.22
C ASN A 595 62.09 -19.31 -29.28
N THR A 596 62.06 -20.08 -28.18
CA THR A 596 63.18 -20.62 -27.37
C THR A 596 63.67 -19.64 -26.29
N ALA A 597 63.59 -19.93 -24.98
CA ALA A 597 64.33 -21.00 -24.33
C ALA A 597 64.03 -21.03 -22.81
N ARG A 598 64.04 -22.25 -22.26
CA ARG A 598 64.43 -22.67 -20.89
C ARG A 598 63.69 -22.00 -19.71
N GLY A 599 63.06 -22.70 -18.78
CA GLY A 599 63.19 -24.10 -18.36
C GLY A 599 63.31 -24.14 -16.84
N ALA A 600 62.29 -24.61 -16.13
CA ALA A 600 62.39 -25.13 -14.78
C ALA A 600 61.13 -25.93 -14.46
N THR A 601 61.32 -27.24 -14.31
CA THR A 601 60.34 -28.22 -13.86
C THR A 601 60.10 -28.09 -12.36
N ALA A 602 58.84 -27.96 -11.96
CA ALA A 602 58.37 -28.32 -10.62
C ALA A 602 57.08 -29.14 -10.78
N THR A 603 57.24 -30.46 -10.83
CA THR A 603 56.17 -31.45 -10.77
C THR A 603 55.53 -31.41 -9.38
N TRP A 604 54.25 -31.06 -9.30
CA TRP A 604 53.42 -31.34 -8.13
C TRP A 604 52.69 -32.66 -8.40
N ASP A 605 53.23 -33.74 -7.86
CA ASP A 605 52.54 -35.02 -7.74
C ASP A 605 51.47 -34.88 -6.65
N ALA A 606 50.21 -34.79 -7.07
CA ALA A 606 49.06 -35.08 -6.22
C ALA A 606 48.48 -36.42 -6.68
N GLU A 607 48.80 -37.49 -5.95
CA GLU A 607 48.19 -38.80 -6.13
C GLU A 607 46.71 -38.72 -5.71
N LEU A 608 45.82 -38.58 -6.69
CA LEU A 608 44.38 -38.85 -6.54
C LEU A 608 44.13 -40.34 -6.77
N ASP A 609 43.38 -40.96 -5.85
CA ASP A 609 43.01 -42.37 -5.87
C ASP A 609 42.16 -42.71 -7.11
N ALA A 610 42.29 -43.94 -7.61
CA ALA A 610 41.65 -44.39 -8.84
C ALA A 610 40.11 -44.35 -8.78
N SER A 611 39.50 -44.38 -7.59
CA SER A 611 38.05 -44.22 -7.43
C SER A 611 37.55 -42.77 -7.53
N GLU A 612 38.42 -41.78 -7.35
CA GLU A 612 38.06 -40.36 -7.48
C GLU A 612 38.11 -39.90 -8.94
N ARG A 613 38.88 -40.59 -9.80
CA ARG A 613 38.91 -40.31 -11.24
C ARG A 613 37.64 -40.74 -11.96
N THR A 614 37.00 -41.83 -11.54
CA THR A 614 35.81 -42.36 -12.23
C THR A 614 34.54 -41.55 -11.94
N THR A 615 34.43 -40.93 -10.76
CA THR A 615 33.27 -40.09 -10.40
C THR A 615 33.27 -38.72 -11.06
N LEU A 616 34.43 -38.21 -11.47
CA LEU A 616 34.57 -36.93 -12.17
C LEU A 616 34.36 -37.02 -13.70
N THR A 617 34.55 -38.19 -14.31
CA THR A 617 34.33 -38.37 -15.76
C THR A 617 32.86 -38.60 -16.15
N ASP A 618 32.00 -39.04 -15.24
CA ASP A 618 30.60 -39.40 -15.57
C ASP A 618 29.58 -38.25 -15.39
N SER A 619 30.01 -37.06 -14.95
CA SER A 619 29.10 -35.92 -14.68
C SER A 619 29.24 -34.72 -15.62
N VAL A 620 30.09 -34.77 -16.66
CA VAL A 620 30.28 -33.63 -17.58
C VAL A 620 29.58 -33.89 -18.92
N LYS A 621 28.26 -33.69 -18.94
CA LYS A 621 27.49 -33.58 -20.18
C LYS A 621 26.50 -32.41 -20.24
N ASP A 622 26.64 -31.43 -19.35
CA ASP A 622 25.93 -30.15 -19.47
C ASP A 622 26.91 -29.02 -19.73
N HIS A 623 26.61 -28.21 -20.75
CA HIS A 623 27.43 -27.09 -21.21
C HIS A 623 27.72 -26.10 -20.07
N PHE A 624 28.99 -25.93 -19.73
CA PHE A 624 29.46 -24.82 -18.91
C PHE A 624 29.27 -23.50 -19.67
N PRO A 625 28.67 -22.45 -19.06
CA PRO A 625 28.53 -21.17 -19.72
C PRO A 625 29.92 -20.54 -19.97
N ALA A 626 30.22 -20.16 -21.22
CA ALA A 626 31.51 -19.57 -21.65
C ALA A 626 32.02 -18.38 -20.81
N ARG A 627 31.11 -17.73 -20.07
CA ARG A 627 31.39 -16.65 -19.11
C ARG A 627 32.16 -17.11 -17.87
N TYR A 628 32.09 -18.39 -17.49
CA TYR A 628 32.87 -18.95 -16.38
C TYR A 628 34.29 -19.34 -16.79
N GLU A 629 34.51 -19.75 -18.04
CA GLU A 629 35.85 -20.05 -18.55
C GLU A 629 36.71 -18.79 -18.64
N ASP A 630 36.13 -17.64 -19.06
CA ASP A 630 36.87 -16.37 -19.12
C ASP A 630 37.25 -15.86 -17.71
N GLN A 631 36.40 -16.07 -16.71
CA GLN A 631 36.70 -15.68 -15.33
C GLN A 631 37.74 -16.59 -14.67
N LEU A 632 37.68 -17.90 -14.90
CA LEU A 632 38.71 -18.83 -14.44
C LEU A 632 40.05 -18.56 -15.12
N GLY A 633 40.06 -18.24 -16.41
CA GLY A 633 41.27 -17.84 -17.14
C GLY A 633 41.94 -16.60 -16.54
N ARG A 634 41.14 -15.56 -16.20
CA ARG A 634 41.65 -14.34 -15.55
C ARG A 634 42.16 -14.58 -14.14
N TYR A 635 41.47 -15.44 -13.37
CA TYR A 635 41.88 -15.79 -12.01
C TYR A 635 43.23 -16.52 -11.99
N TYR A 636 43.44 -17.48 -12.88
CA TYR A 636 44.73 -18.18 -12.96
C TYR A 636 45.85 -17.34 -13.58
N ALA A 637 45.54 -16.40 -14.48
CA ALA A 637 46.53 -15.44 -14.98
C ALA A 637 47.05 -14.50 -13.86
N LEU A 638 46.17 -14.06 -12.96
CA LEU A 638 46.53 -13.26 -11.78
C LEU A 638 47.36 -14.05 -10.77
N LEU A 639 47.04 -15.33 -10.54
CA LEU A 639 47.81 -16.21 -9.68
C LEU A 639 49.20 -16.57 -10.26
N GLY A 640 49.33 -16.61 -11.59
CA GLY A 640 50.62 -16.76 -12.26
C GLY A 640 51.50 -15.51 -12.12
N ALA A 641 50.92 -14.32 -12.30
CA ALA A 641 51.65 -13.06 -12.21
C ALA A 641 52.15 -12.73 -10.79
N ALA A 642 51.49 -13.25 -9.75
CA ALA A 642 51.90 -13.07 -8.36
C ALA A 642 53.11 -13.95 -7.95
N LYS A 643 53.50 -14.93 -8.77
CA LYS A 643 54.58 -15.89 -8.45
C LYS A 643 55.93 -15.57 -9.08
N ASP A 644 55.98 -14.64 -10.04
CA ASP A 644 57.20 -14.17 -10.70
C ASP A 644 57.73 -12.84 -10.11
N GLY A 645 57.19 -12.44 -8.95
CA GLY A 645 57.55 -11.23 -8.20
C GLY A 645 58.19 -11.50 -6.84
N GLU A 646 58.86 -12.64 -6.66
CA GLU A 646 59.80 -12.94 -5.54
C GLU A 646 61.22 -13.19 -6.06
#